data_AF-A0A356TSP7-F1
#
_entry.id   AF-A0A356TSP7-F1
#
_cell.length_a   1.000
_cell.length_b   1.000
_cell.length_c   1.000
_cell.angle_alpha   90.00
_cell.angle_beta   90.00
_cell.angle_gamma   90.00
#
_symmetry.space_group_name_H-M   'P 1'
#
loop_
_entity.id
_entity.type
_entity.pdbx_description
1 polymer ?
#
loop_
_entity_poly.entity_id
_entity_poly.type
_entity_poly.pdbx_seq_one_letter_code
_entity_poly.pdbx_strand_id
1 'polypeptide(L)'
;MTHTWIRSMSAAAALALALSASPAVAQYERTFEAGSLIIPMDVSYQDTGMLQAYGLVFQLLAHDITVYWVIDDEKVWHDAPCDTPGDECAWDCAEEGSGDKCPFPTASPDFYVGATVLWDGDGAMRPGDTIMRHGYRGGPFVVAAAQAEAARAIVDAWNDQAAWEANPWARRTVFEVVSVHEASAAFGGFVRREMIEAPTIAVFSDGNENIATGYLRAAGIPQSNGLEFPDGRCGDGDCGPGTDNPDMLTVQSVMGDMGTCESPNFDHRNGALFREDGTPAYCQIMSMHWGVNDRERVECDGGNCPDTQAECAGETFTFHGHEVVAEVREFLSFPTHFFAECQAVNAYENTVPNPDWPYLDDEGRNGHFLTTTGTPPDCPCDATDGHSYECVEGGCDGRDCCLPSNDKERGAGFMIADAPNSDRPQLLNPQVAYNQLDGAFRTVGGSEPAFNLSSFLGTRYHNDHSVTFITGPDGPGDQDVWMTGFLDGDCDIIGYDEFAEPGECALGKVSYLGGHSYSTGTPISGSWSTQGTRLFLNSLFEADCVTGGLAMGPRDRDGDGAHDGVDAFPDDPTRCGDSDMDGCDDCARGRFDPANDCEPIDTGAGGLDAGSTSTDGGTRDPGSETGGCGCRASGASSRAPLAALLLGLGLFYRRRRTSPPSA
;
A
#
# COMPACT_ATOMS: atom_id res chain seq x y z
N MET A 1 2.20 -5.16 -82.33
CA MET A 1 3.31 -4.19 -82.19
C MET A 1 3.08 -3.43 -80.90
N THR A 2 4.10 -3.44 -80.00
CA THR A 2 4.37 -2.47 -78.91
C THR A 2 3.29 -2.26 -77.82
N HIS A 3 3.54 -2.23 -76.51
CA HIS A 3 4.71 -2.43 -75.66
C HIS A 3 4.20 -2.61 -74.21
N THR A 4 4.83 -3.56 -73.51
CA THR A 4 5.11 -3.69 -72.06
C THR A 4 4.47 -2.75 -71.02
N TRP A 5 3.96 -3.33 -69.93
CA TRP A 5 4.25 -2.86 -68.55
C TRP A 5 4.58 -4.05 -67.62
N ILE A 6 5.70 -3.86 -66.92
CA ILE A 6 6.39 -4.70 -65.93
C ILE A 6 5.87 -4.19 -64.57
N ARG A 7 5.53 -5.00 -63.55
CA ARG A 7 6.42 -5.49 -62.50
C ARG A 7 5.60 -6.27 -61.46
N SER A 8 5.95 -7.52 -61.26
CA SER A 8 5.74 -8.24 -60.00
C SER A 8 7.03 -8.98 -59.72
N MET A 9 7.74 -8.60 -58.65
CA MET A 9 8.43 -9.47 -57.71
C MET A 9 9.48 -8.72 -56.88
N SER A 10 9.29 -8.86 -55.56
CA SER A 10 10.28 -9.16 -54.53
C SER A 10 10.86 -8.05 -53.65
N ALA A 11 10.70 -8.37 -52.36
CA ALA A 11 11.62 -8.20 -51.23
C ALA A 11 11.52 -6.91 -50.41
N ALA A 12 10.96 -7.06 -49.21
CA ALA A 12 11.59 -6.55 -48.00
C ALA A 12 11.20 -7.47 -46.82
N ALA A 13 12.22 -7.95 -46.12
CA ALA A 13 12.11 -8.73 -44.91
C ALA A 13 11.60 -7.85 -43.76
N ALA A 14 10.64 -8.35 -42.99
CA ALA A 14 10.29 -7.78 -41.69
C ALA A 14 11.03 -8.58 -40.62
N LEU A 15 12.06 -7.98 -40.05
CA LEU A 15 12.70 -8.40 -38.82
C LEU A 15 11.76 -7.97 -37.68
N ALA A 16 10.98 -8.90 -37.15
CA ALA A 16 10.19 -8.65 -35.95
C ALA A 16 11.12 -8.71 -34.74
N LEU A 17 11.59 -7.55 -34.28
CA LEU A 17 11.99 -7.41 -32.88
C LEU A 17 10.72 -7.45 -32.04
N ALA A 18 10.44 -8.59 -31.43
CA ALA A 18 9.49 -8.67 -30.34
C ALA A 18 10.19 -8.10 -29.10
N LEU A 19 10.05 -6.80 -28.87
CA LEU A 19 10.19 -6.23 -27.53
C LEU A 19 8.90 -6.54 -26.80
N SER A 20 8.88 -7.68 -26.12
CA SER A 20 7.90 -7.96 -25.08
C SER A 20 8.34 -7.23 -23.82
N ALA A 21 7.94 -5.96 -23.68
CA ALA A 21 7.74 -5.41 -22.36
C ALA A 21 6.43 -6.01 -21.86
N SER A 22 6.51 -6.98 -20.96
CA SER A 22 5.32 -7.46 -20.25
C SER A 22 4.86 -6.35 -19.32
N PRO A 23 3.56 -5.98 -19.33
CA PRO A 23 3.02 -5.12 -18.28
C PRO A 23 3.08 -5.86 -16.93
N ALA A 24 3.31 -5.11 -15.85
CA ALA A 24 3.09 -5.59 -14.49
C ALA A 24 1.60 -5.94 -14.36
N VAL A 25 1.33 -7.22 -14.17
CA VAL A 25 0.04 -7.79 -13.84
C VAL A 25 0.37 -8.70 -12.64
N ALA A 26 -0.06 -8.45 -11.41
CA ALA A 26 -0.21 -9.40 -10.29
C ALA A 26 -1.66 -9.69 -9.78
N GLN A 27 -2.22 -10.81 -10.28
CA GLN A 27 -3.35 -11.65 -9.87
C GLN A 27 -3.64 -12.57 -11.08
N TYR A 28 -2.77 -13.55 -11.32
CA TYR A 28 -2.83 -14.42 -12.50
C TYR A 28 -1.99 -15.67 -12.33
N GLU A 29 -2.33 -16.68 -13.14
CA GLU A 29 -1.51 -17.86 -13.29
C GLU A 29 -0.25 -17.58 -14.12
N ARG A 30 0.92 -17.86 -13.56
CA ARG A 30 2.21 -17.74 -14.22
C ARG A 30 2.96 -19.06 -14.21
N THR A 31 3.61 -19.36 -15.33
CA THR A 31 4.64 -20.42 -15.37
C THR A 31 6.00 -19.82 -15.07
N PHE A 32 6.68 -20.39 -14.06
CA PHE A 32 8.07 -20.12 -13.73
C PHE A 32 8.95 -21.21 -14.31
N GLU A 33 10.01 -20.82 -15.03
CA GLU A 33 10.94 -21.76 -15.65
C GLU A 33 11.86 -22.42 -14.61
N ALA A 34 12.44 -23.57 -14.97
CA ALA A 34 13.52 -24.17 -14.19
C ALA A 34 14.68 -23.16 -14.00
N GLY A 35 15.30 -23.17 -12.83
CA GLY A 35 16.29 -22.17 -12.42
C GLY A 35 15.70 -20.94 -11.72
N SER A 36 14.37 -20.82 -11.61
CA SER A 36 13.75 -19.80 -10.77
C SER A 36 14.10 -20.03 -9.29
N LEU A 37 14.35 -18.95 -8.54
CA LEU A 37 14.66 -19.04 -7.11
C LEU A 37 13.38 -19.01 -6.29
N ILE A 38 13.33 -19.80 -5.23
CA ILE A 38 12.20 -19.88 -4.30
C ILE A 38 12.74 -19.58 -2.90
N ILE A 39 12.14 -18.59 -2.24
CA ILE A 39 12.32 -18.31 -0.82
C ILE A 39 11.11 -18.95 -0.13
N PRO A 40 11.28 -20.14 0.50
CA PRO A 40 10.18 -20.79 1.21
C PRO A 40 9.73 -19.92 2.38
N MET A 41 8.43 -19.97 2.68
CA MET A 41 7.80 -19.25 3.81
C MET A 41 7.01 -20.22 4.70
N ASP A 42 7.40 -21.49 4.66
CA ASP A 42 6.84 -22.59 5.44
C ASP A 42 7.79 -23.03 6.55
N VAL A 43 7.26 -23.58 7.64
CA VAL A 43 8.06 -24.00 8.80
C VAL A 43 8.88 -25.26 8.54
N SER A 44 8.75 -25.89 7.37
CA SER A 44 9.55 -27.08 7.03
C SER A 44 10.93 -26.70 6.51
N TYR A 45 11.05 -25.55 5.85
CA TYR A 45 12.32 -25.09 5.28
C TYR A 45 12.76 -23.69 5.73
N GLN A 46 11.90 -22.91 6.37
CA GLN A 46 12.20 -21.54 6.76
C GLN A 46 11.92 -21.29 8.25
N ASP A 47 12.09 -22.30 9.11
CA ASP A 47 11.68 -22.20 10.52
C ASP A 47 12.52 -21.17 11.30
N THR A 48 13.82 -21.15 11.05
CA THR A 48 14.77 -20.23 11.72
C THR A 48 14.95 -18.91 10.99
N GLY A 49 14.98 -18.93 9.64
CA GLY A 49 15.26 -17.77 8.81
C GLY A 49 14.04 -16.93 8.43
N MET A 50 12.82 -17.23 8.93
CA MET A 50 11.56 -16.65 8.43
C MET A 50 11.55 -15.12 8.43
N LEU A 51 11.95 -14.48 9.53
CA LEU A 51 11.91 -13.02 9.63
C LEU A 51 12.94 -12.39 8.68
N GLN A 52 14.13 -13.00 8.60
CA GLN A 52 15.21 -12.56 7.70
C GLN A 52 14.89 -12.76 6.21
N ALA A 53 13.92 -13.61 5.87
CA ALA A 53 13.44 -13.76 4.51
C ALA A 53 12.79 -12.46 3.99
N TYR A 54 12.07 -11.73 4.85
CA TYR A 54 11.52 -10.41 4.50
C TYR A 54 12.62 -9.37 4.24
N GLY A 55 13.70 -9.37 5.04
CA GLY A 55 14.87 -8.54 4.77
C GLY A 55 15.57 -8.90 3.47
N LEU A 56 15.67 -10.19 3.14
CA LEU A 56 16.18 -10.62 1.83
C LEU A 56 15.30 -10.10 0.69
N VAL A 57 13.97 -10.22 0.80
CA VAL A 57 13.03 -9.69 -0.20
C VAL A 57 13.20 -8.17 -0.35
N PHE A 58 13.32 -7.43 0.75
CA PHE A 58 13.62 -5.99 0.72
C PHE A 58 14.89 -5.70 -0.09
N GLN A 59 15.98 -6.44 0.15
CA GLN A 59 17.26 -6.21 -0.53
C GLN A 59 17.23 -6.65 -2.00
N LEU A 60 16.44 -7.67 -2.36
CA LEU A 60 16.20 -8.04 -3.74
C LEU A 60 15.52 -6.88 -4.49
N LEU A 61 14.45 -6.34 -3.92
CA LEU A 61 13.71 -5.21 -4.50
C LEU A 61 14.57 -3.95 -4.58
N ALA A 62 15.34 -3.63 -3.54
CA ALA A 62 16.25 -2.48 -3.51
C ALA A 62 17.38 -2.56 -4.55
N HIS A 63 17.61 -3.74 -5.12
CA HIS A 63 18.59 -4.02 -6.17
C HIS A 63 17.92 -4.39 -7.51
N ASP A 64 16.71 -3.89 -7.75
CA ASP A 64 15.95 -4.02 -9.00
C ASP A 64 15.65 -5.47 -9.41
N ILE A 65 15.56 -6.39 -8.43
CA ILE A 65 15.09 -7.76 -8.67
C ILE A 65 13.58 -7.82 -8.46
N THR A 66 12.85 -8.22 -9.50
CA THR A 66 11.42 -8.46 -9.38
C THR A 66 11.16 -9.70 -8.54
N VAL A 67 10.31 -9.56 -7.53
CA VAL A 67 9.92 -10.64 -6.62
C VAL A 67 8.43 -10.92 -6.77
N TYR A 68 8.09 -12.16 -7.02
CA TYR A 68 6.72 -12.63 -7.16
C TYR A 68 6.25 -13.26 -5.84
N TRP A 69 5.21 -12.72 -5.24
CA TRP A 69 4.53 -13.35 -4.11
C TRP A 69 3.49 -14.31 -4.64
N VAL A 70 3.75 -15.61 -4.51
CA VAL A 70 2.93 -16.66 -5.11
C VAL A 70 2.05 -17.28 -4.04
N ILE A 71 0.74 -17.12 -4.19
CA ILE A 71 -0.27 -17.57 -3.22
C ILE A 71 -1.42 -18.16 -4.01
N ASP A 72 -1.79 -19.40 -3.70
CA ASP A 72 -2.90 -20.09 -4.37
C ASP A 72 -4.24 -19.34 -4.13
N ASP A 73 -5.06 -19.16 -5.16
CA ASP A 73 -6.32 -18.41 -5.07
C ASP A 73 -7.43 -19.21 -4.38
N GLU A 74 -7.33 -20.53 -4.38
CA GLU A 74 -8.20 -21.47 -3.67
C GLU A 74 -7.64 -21.91 -2.31
N LYS A 75 -6.63 -21.18 -1.79
CA LYS A 75 -5.94 -21.54 -0.55
C LYS A 75 -6.91 -21.72 0.61
N VAL A 76 -6.68 -22.78 1.38
CA VAL A 76 -7.48 -23.11 2.56
C VAL A 76 -6.61 -23.21 3.80
N TRP A 77 -7.22 -22.98 4.96
CA TRP A 77 -6.59 -23.13 6.27
C TRP A 77 -7.14 -24.35 6.99
N HIS A 78 -6.26 -25.13 7.63
CA HIS A 78 -6.64 -26.20 8.53
C HIS A 78 -6.25 -25.82 9.97
N ASP A 79 -7.25 -25.66 10.83
CA ASP A 79 -7.13 -25.11 12.18
C ASP A 79 -6.58 -26.10 13.21
N ALA A 80 -6.81 -27.40 13.00
CA ALA A 80 -6.20 -28.47 13.78
C ALA A 80 -4.84 -28.91 13.19
N PRO A 81 -3.98 -29.60 13.96
CA PRO A 81 -2.87 -30.34 13.41
C PRO A 81 -3.32 -31.25 12.25
N CYS A 82 -2.67 -31.14 11.10
CA CYS A 82 -3.01 -31.92 9.90
C CYS A 82 -2.87 -33.43 10.05
N ASP A 83 -2.25 -33.91 11.12
CA ASP A 83 -2.09 -35.32 11.47
C ASP A 83 -3.14 -35.82 12.49
N THR A 84 -4.16 -35.01 12.78
CA THR A 84 -5.23 -35.36 13.73
C THR A 84 -6.04 -36.55 13.19
N PRO A 85 -6.10 -37.70 13.89
CA PRO A 85 -6.79 -38.88 13.38
C PRO A 85 -8.28 -38.63 13.12
N GLY A 86 -8.69 -38.79 11.85
CA GLY A 86 -10.07 -38.57 11.41
C GLY A 86 -10.38 -37.14 10.95
N ASP A 87 -9.40 -36.24 11.04
CA ASP A 87 -9.45 -34.84 10.61
C ASP A 87 -8.07 -34.46 10.03
N GLU A 88 -7.60 -35.30 9.11
CA GLU A 88 -6.30 -35.13 8.45
C GLU A 88 -6.42 -34.21 7.23
N CYS A 89 -5.38 -33.44 6.97
CA CYS A 89 -5.32 -32.61 5.77
C CYS A 89 -5.21 -33.45 4.49
N ALA A 90 -5.73 -32.91 3.40
CA ALA A 90 -5.64 -33.54 2.08
C ALA A 90 -4.19 -33.58 1.55
N TRP A 91 -3.36 -32.61 1.94
CA TRP A 91 -1.97 -32.46 1.49
C TRP A 91 -0.97 -33.05 2.49
N ASP A 92 0.25 -33.29 2.02
CA ASP A 92 1.38 -33.77 2.84
C ASP A 92 2.27 -32.61 3.30
N CYS A 93 2.99 -32.78 4.40
CA CYS A 93 3.74 -31.72 5.08
C CYS A 93 5.06 -31.34 4.41
N ALA A 94 5.62 -32.24 3.62
CA ALA A 94 6.82 -31.96 2.86
C ALA A 94 6.57 -32.39 1.41
N GLU A 95 7.02 -33.59 1.07
CA GLU A 95 6.91 -34.14 -0.27
C GLU A 95 5.49 -34.62 -0.57
N GLU A 96 4.98 -34.23 -1.73
CA GLU A 96 3.68 -34.66 -2.23
C GLU A 96 3.65 -36.18 -2.44
N GLY A 97 2.66 -36.84 -1.84
CA GLY A 97 2.47 -38.28 -1.91
C GLY A 97 3.30 -39.08 -0.91
N SER A 98 4.00 -38.42 0.02
CA SER A 98 4.72 -39.06 1.12
C SER A 98 3.77 -39.70 2.14
N GLY A 99 2.57 -39.11 2.32
CA GLY A 99 1.64 -39.45 3.40
C GLY A 99 2.04 -38.90 4.77
N ASP A 100 3.15 -38.17 4.88
CA ASP A 100 3.58 -37.54 6.13
C ASP A 100 2.78 -36.24 6.34
N LYS A 101 1.92 -36.20 7.36
CA LYS A 101 1.05 -35.05 7.67
C LYS A 101 1.72 -34.08 8.66
N CYS A 102 1.33 -32.80 8.60
CA CYS A 102 1.90 -31.80 9.49
C CYS A 102 1.38 -31.97 10.92
N PRO A 103 2.25 -31.99 11.94
CA PRO A 103 1.84 -32.07 13.34
C PRO A 103 1.37 -30.72 13.91
N PHE A 104 0.95 -29.80 13.04
CA PHE A 104 0.56 -28.43 13.38
C PHE A 104 -0.51 -27.90 12.41
N PRO A 105 -1.28 -26.88 12.81
CA PRO A 105 -2.18 -26.14 11.92
C PRO A 105 -1.40 -25.50 10.77
N THR A 106 -1.91 -25.60 9.56
CA THR A 106 -1.22 -25.13 8.34
C THR A 106 -2.21 -24.79 7.24
N ALA A 107 -1.78 -23.94 6.32
CA ALA A 107 -2.49 -23.72 5.06
C ALA A 107 -2.21 -24.84 4.06
N SER A 108 -3.05 -24.94 3.03
CA SER A 108 -2.73 -25.72 1.83
C SER A 108 -1.50 -25.16 1.11
N PRO A 109 -0.75 -26.00 0.37
CA PRO A 109 0.35 -25.54 -0.47
C PRO A 109 -0.08 -24.53 -1.53
N ASP A 110 0.80 -23.56 -1.79
CA ASP A 110 0.67 -22.54 -2.82
C ASP A 110 1.06 -23.08 -4.22
N PHE A 111 2.05 -23.97 -4.26
CA PHE A 111 2.42 -24.73 -5.45
C PHE A 111 3.31 -25.92 -5.09
N TYR A 112 3.53 -26.81 -6.07
CA TYR A 112 4.39 -27.98 -5.92
C TYR A 112 5.50 -28.00 -6.96
N VAL A 113 6.75 -28.11 -6.51
CA VAL A 113 7.91 -28.21 -7.40
C VAL A 113 9.09 -28.92 -6.75
N GLY A 114 9.88 -29.63 -7.56
CA GLY A 114 11.18 -30.16 -7.14
C GLY A 114 12.26 -29.10 -7.22
N ALA A 115 13.23 -29.10 -6.32
CA ALA A 115 14.25 -28.06 -6.26
C ALA A 115 15.63 -28.60 -5.84
N THR A 116 16.63 -27.73 -5.89
CA THR A 116 17.93 -27.94 -5.25
C THR A 116 18.17 -26.86 -4.21
N VAL A 117 18.72 -27.23 -3.06
CA VAL A 117 19.06 -26.29 -1.99
C VAL A 117 20.21 -25.39 -2.44
N LEU A 118 20.05 -24.06 -2.32
CA LEU A 118 21.16 -23.11 -2.44
C LEU A 118 21.69 -22.72 -1.06
N TRP A 119 20.76 -22.39 -0.16
CA TRP A 119 21.00 -22.08 1.24
C TRP A 119 19.93 -22.79 2.08
N ASP A 120 20.32 -23.19 3.28
CA ASP A 120 19.43 -23.82 4.26
C ASP A 120 19.69 -23.20 5.64
N GLY A 121 18.68 -22.52 6.17
CA GLY A 121 18.69 -21.84 7.45
C GLY A 121 18.67 -22.80 8.64
N ASP A 122 18.10 -23.99 8.48
CA ASP A 122 17.91 -24.94 9.57
C ASP A 122 19.08 -25.94 9.70
N GLY A 123 20.03 -25.91 8.76
CA GLY A 123 21.25 -26.71 8.74
C GLY A 123 21.01 -28.22 8.57
N ALA A 124 19.80 -28.61 8.15
CA ALA A 124 19.40 -29.98 7.90
C ALA A 124 19.89 -30.50 6.54
N MET A 125 20.07 -29.60 5.56
CA MET A 125 20.46 -29.88 4.19
C MET A 125 21.72 -29.11 3.79
N ARG A 126 22.35 -29.54 2.70
CA ARG A 126 23.54 -28.90 2.14
C ARG A 126 23.23 -28.27 0.78
N PRO A 127 23.96 -27.21 0.41
CA PRO A 127 23.89 -26.68 -0.95
C PRO A 127 24.11 -27.80 -1.99
N GLY A 128 23.19 -27.90 -2.95
CA GLY A 128 23.13 -28.92 -3.99
C GLY A 128 22.33 -30.18 -3.64
N ASP A 129 21.87 -30.35 -2.39
CA ASP A 129 20.95 -31.43 -2.04
C ASP A 129 19.63 -31.26 -2.79
N THR A 130 19.04 -32.39 -3.20
CA THR A 130 17.79 -32.43 -3.97
C THR A 130 16.60 -32.39 -3.02
N ILE A 131 15.66 -31.49 -3.31
CA ILE A 131 14.31 -31.47 -2.76
C ILE A 131 13.42 -32.11 -3.83
N MET A 132 12.68 -33.14 -3.45
CA MET A 132 11.68 -33.75 -4.33
C MET A 132 10.50 -32.78 -4.50
N ARG A 133 9.33 -33.24 -4.95
CA ARG A 133 8.18 -32.37 -5.20
C ARG A 133 7.57 -31.87 -3.89
N HIS A 134 8.11 -30.79 -3.33
CA HIS A 134 7.65 -30.14 -2.09
C HIS A 134 6.44 -29.25 -2.35
N GLY A 135 5.47 -29.26 -1.43
CA GLY A 135 4.38 -28.31 -1.39
C GLY A 135 4.77 -27.07 -0.59
N TYR A 136 5.21 -26.02 -1.28
CA TYR A 136 5.58 -24.76 -0.63
C TYR A 136 4.33 -24.09 -0.06
N ARG A 137 4.43 -23.58 1.17
CA ARG A 137 3.31 -22.99 1.93
C ARG A 137 3.66 -21.61 2.45
N GLY A 138 2.65 -20.95 3.01
CA GLY A 138 2.81 -19.66 3.68
C GLY A 138 3.11 -18.49 2.72
N GLY A 139 2.78 -18.60 1.44
CA GLY A 139 3.03 -17.53 0.48
C GLY A 139 4.53 -17.37 0.20
N PRO A 140 5.19 -18.37 -0.42
CA PRO A 140 6.58 -18.27 -0.82
C PRO A 140 6.82 -17.10 -1.80
N PHE A 141 8.02 -16.55 -1.75
CA PHE A 141 8.49 -15.57 -2.73
C PHE A 141 9.30 -16.26 -3.82
N VAL A 142 9.12 -15.84 -5.07
CA VAL A 142 9.76 -16.42 -6.24
C VAL A 142 10.47 -15.34 -7.04
N VAL A 143 11.71 -15.60 -7.46
CA VAL A 143 12.43 -14.80 -8.46
C VAL A 143 12.50 -15.60 -9.74
N ALA A 144 12.06 -15.01 -10.86
CA ALA A 144 12.05 -15.69 -12.15
C ALA A 144 13.47 -16.06 -12.60
N ALA A 145 13.61 -17.20 -13.30
CA ALA A 145 14.89 -17.71 -13.79
C ALA A 145 15.74 -16.68 -14.56
N ALA A 146 15.10 -15.71 -15.24
CA ALA A 146 15.79 -14.63 -15.97
C ALA A 146 16.63 -13.71 -15.07
N GLN A 147 16.25 -13.53 -13.80
CA GLN A 147 16.95 -12.71 -12.82
C GLN A 147 17.67 -13.55 -11.74
N ALA A 148 17.58 -14.88 -11.80
CA ALA A 148 18.11 -15.78 -10.78
C ALA A 148 19.63 -15.61 -10.54
N GLU A 149 20.43 -15.37 -11.58
CA GLU A 149 21.88 -15.16 -11.41
C GLU A 149 22.18 -13.89 -10.61
N ALA A 150 21.52 -12.76 -10.94
CA ALA A 150 21.69 -11.50 -10.23
C ALA A 150 21.17 -11.60 -8.79
N ALA A 151 20.00 -12.20 -8.60
CA ALA A 151 19.43 -12.45 -7.28
C ALA A 151 20.33 -13.34 -6.42
N ARG A 152 20.97 -14.37 -7.00
CA ARG A 152 21.87 -15.26 -6.27
C ARG A 152 23.07 -14.52 -5.67
N ALA A 153 23.60 -13.50 -6.34
CA ALA A 153 24.68 -12.70 -5.79
C ALA A 153 24.25 -11.93 -4.53
N ILE A 154 23.00 -11.44 -4.50
CA ILE A 154 22.40 -10.75 -3.36
C ILE A 154 22.14 -11.76 -2.22
N VAL A 155 21.55 -12.92 -2.54
CA VAL A 155 21.32 -14.01 -1.59
C VAL A 155 22.62 -14.46 -0.93
N ASP A 156 23.67 -14.68 -1.71
CA ASP A 156 24.98 -15.09 -1.20
C ASP A 156 25.57 -14.00 -0.29
N ALA A 157 25.48 -12.72 -0.65
CA ALA A 157 25.93 -11.61 0.19
C ALA A 157 25.12 -11.45 1.48
N TRP A 158 23.80 -11.72 1.42
CA TRP A 158 22.91 -11.68 2.57
C TRP A 158 23.21 -12.79 3.58
N ASN A 159 23.41 -14.02 3.10
CA ASN A 159 23.60 -15.21 3.93
C ASN A 159 25.06 -15.46 4.36
N ASP A 160 26.06 -14.90 3.67
CA ASP A 160 27.47 -15.04 4.04
C ASP A 160 28.02 -13.78 4.73
N GLN A 161 28.19 -13.84 6.06
CA GLN A 161 28.79 -12.74 6.83
C GLN A 161 30.21 -12.38 6.36
N ALA A 162 30.94 -13.30 5.73
CA ALA A 162 32.26 -12.99 5.17
C ALA A 162 32.17 -12.05 3.96
N ALA A 163 31.01 -11.97 3.29
CA ALA A 163 30.76 -11.08 2.16
C ALA A 163 30.37 -9.64 2.59
N TRP A 164 30.06 -9.42 3.86
CA TRP A 164 29.55 -8.13 4.37
C TRP A 164 30.56 -6.97 4.31
N GLU A 165 31.86 -7.24 4.32
CA GLU A 165 32.87 -6.20 4.09
C GLU A 165 32.79 -5.64 2.67
N ALA A 166 32.52 -6.50 1.68
CA ALA A 166 32.34 -6.10 0.30
C ALA A 166 30.92 -5.60 0.01
N ASN A 167 29.95 -5.99 0.84
CA ASN A 167 28.53 -5.66 0.72
C ASN A 167 28.01 -5.07 2.04
N PRO A 168 28.38 -3.82 2.40
CA PRO A 168 27.99 -3.24 3.69
C PRO A 168 26.47 -3.15 3.92
N TRP A 169 25.68 -3.08 2.85
CA TRP A 169 24.21 -3.08 2.89
C TRP A 169 23.62 -4.37 3.48
N ALA A 170 24.35 -5.48 3.49
CA ALA A 170 23.90 -6.76 4.05
C ALA A 170 24.15 -6.89 5.56
N ARG A 171 24.90 -5.94 6.16
CA ARG A 171 25.27 -5.98 7.57
C ARG A 171 24.06 -5.74 8.47
N ARG A 172 23.93 -6.57 9.49
CA ARG A 172 22.83 -6.54 10.45
C ARG A 172 23.24 -7.19 11.76
N THR A 173 22.62 -6.76 12.85
CA THR A 173 22.95 -7.27 14.19
C THR A 173 22.26 -8.59 14.53
N VAL A 174 21.04 -8.78 14.02
CA VAL A 174 20.33 -10.07 14.07
C VAL A 174 20.64 -10.81 12.77
N PHE A 175 21.18 -12.01 12.90
CA PHE A 175 21.60 -12.81 11.75
C PHE A 175 21.05 -14.23 11.86
N GLU A 176 20.21 -14.59 10.90
CA GLU A 176 19.83 -15.96 10.61
C GLU A 176 20.03 -16.18 9.10
N VAL A 177 20.36 -17.41 8.72
CA VAL A 177 20.48 -17.79 7.31
C VAL A 177 19.08 -17.97 6.74
N VAL A 178 18.84 -17.38 5.57
CA VAL A 178 17.58 -17.54 4.83
C VAL A 178 17.72 -18.75 3.90
N SER A 179 16.82 -19.73 4.00
CA SER A 179 16.79 -20.82 3.03
C SER A 179 16.37 -20.30 1.66
N VAL A 180 17.03 -20.77 0.62
CA VAL A 180 16.71 -20.43 -0.77
C VAL A 180 16.92 -21.67 -1.61
N HIS A 181 15.93 -21.99 -2.43
CA HIS A 181 15.95 -23.14 -3.32
C HIS A 181 15.96 -22.68 -4.78
N GLU A 182 16.48 -23.52 -5.66
CA GLU A 182 16.43 -23.32 -7.11
C GLU A 182 15.54 -24.40 -7.73
N ALA A 183 14.50 -24.00 -8.45
CA ALA A 183 13.53 -24.90 -9.06
C ALA A 183 14.21 -25.81 -10.10
N SER A 184 14.08 -27.13 -9.94
CA SER A 184 14.67 -28.12 -10.85
C SER A 184 13.86 -28.35 -12.13
N ALA A 185 12.62 -27.86 -12.17
CA ALA A 185 11.70 -27.95 -13.29
C ALA A 185 10.80 -26.72 -13.34
N ALA A 186 10.17 -26.47 -14.48
CA ALA A 186 9.14 -25.43 -14.58
C ALA A 186 7.90 -25.80 -13.76
N PHE A 187 7.23 -24.79 -13.20
CA PHE A 187 6.02 -24.95 -12.40
C PHE A 187 5.05 -23.79 -12.62
N GLY A 188 3.76 -24.04 -12.39
CA GLY A 188 2.73 -23.00 -12.36
C GLY A 188 2.53 -22.52 -10.92
N GLY A 189 2.20 -21.24 -10.76
CA GLY A 189 1.77 -20.67 -9.50
C GLY A 189 0.97 -19.39 -9.72
N PHE A 190 -0.02 -19.19 -8.86
CA PHE A 190 -0.84 -17.99 -8.88
C PHE A 190 -0.06 -16.82 -8.26
N VAL A 191 0.31 -15.84 -9.08
CA VAL A 191 1.02 -14.63 -8.64
C VAL A 191 -0.01 -13.71 -8.03
N ARG A 192 0.01 -13.57 -6.70
CA ARG A 192 -0.82 -12.61 -5.99
C ARG A 192 -0.23 -11.21 -6.07
N ARG A 193 1.11 -11.08 -5.94
CA ARG A 193 1.82 -9.80 -6.06
C ARG A 193 3.07 -9.91 -6.93
N GLU A 194 3.31 -8.90 -7.76
CA GLU A 194 4.54 -8.68 -8.51
C GLU A 194 5.17 -7.43 -7.93
N MET A 195 6.18 -7.63 -7.10
CA MET A 195 6.86 -6.57 -6.37
C MET A 195 8.11 -6.16 -7.14
N ILE A 196 8.29 -4.87 -7.32
CA ILE A 196 9.39 -4.29 -8.08
C ILE A 196 10.12 -3.17 -7.34
N GLU A 197 9.57 -2.69 -6.23
CA GLU A 197 10.15 -1.60 -5.43
C GLU A 197 10.22 -1.98 -3.95
N ALA A 198 11.30 -1.59 -3.27
CA ALA A 198 11.43 -1.78 -1.83
C ALA A 198 10.59 -0.73 -1.08
N PRO A 199 9.78 -1.12 -0.07
CA PRO A 199 8.94 -0.16 0.65
C PRO A 199 9.78 0.84 1.45
N THR A 200 9.43 2.13 1.39
CA THR A 200 9.96 3.13 2.33
C THR A 200 9.12 3.14 3.61
N ILE A 201 9.78 3.09 4.77
CA ILE A 201 9.12 2.75 6.03
C ILE A 201 9.29 3.89 7.03
N ALA A 202 8.20 4.32 7.66
CA ALA A 202 8.20 5.21 8.80
C ALA A 202 7.73 4.47 10.07
N VAL A 203 8.40 4.72 11.18
CA VAL A 203 8.01 4.24 12.51
C VAL A 203 7.60 5.43 13.36
N PHE A 204 6.37 5.44 13.84
CA PHE A 204 5.88 6.49 14.71
C PHE A 204 6.45 6.33 16.12
N SER A 205 7.18 7.35 16.57
CA SER A 205 7.79 7.47 17.89
C SER A 205 6.73 7.77 18.96
N ASP A 206 5.95 6.74 19.29
CA ASP A 206 4.80 6.81 20.19
C ASP A 206 5.10 6.39 21.64
N GLY A 207 6.38 6.24 21.97
CA GLY A 207 6.85 5.76 23.26
C GLY A 207 6.94 4.24 23.35
N ASN A 208 6.54 3.46 22.34
CA ASN A 208 6.79 2.02 22.24
C ASN A 208 7.22 1.60 20.81
N GLU A 209 7.73 2.55 20.03
CA GLU A 209 8.27 2.36 18.69
C GLU A 209 9.37 1.28 18.63
N ASN A 210 10.03 1.02 19.76
CA ASN A 210 11.03 -0.04 19.88
C ASN A 210 10.48 -1.46 19.63
N ILE A 211 9.15 -1.63 19.60
CA ILE A 211 8.48 -2.88 19.24
C ILE A 211 8.55 -3.07 17.71
N ALA A 212 8.12 -2.06 16.96
CA ALA A 212 8.22 -1.99 15.51
C ALA A 212 9.67 -2.10 15.03
N THR A 213 10.59 -1.31 15.62
CA THR A 213 12.01 -1.42 15.27
C THR A 213 12.55 -2.79 15.64
N GLY A 214 12.08 -3.41 16.72
CA GLY A 214 12.41 -4.79 17.07
C GLY A 214 12.07 -5.78 15.95
N TYR A 215 10.89 -5.65 15.32
CA TYR A 215 10.48 -6.48 14.19
C TYR A 215 11.34 -6.22 12.94
N LEU A 216 11.57 -4.94 12.60
CA LEU A 216 12.39 -4.54 11.44
C LEU A 216 13.84 -4.99 11.59
N ARG A 217 14.42 -4.88 12.78
CA ARG A 217 15.76 -5.39 13.11
C ARG A 217 15.83 -6.90 13.03
N ALA A 218 14.80 -7.61 13.51
CA ALA A 218 14.73 -9.06 13.40
C ALA A 218 14.63 -9.53 11.93
N ALA A 219 14.02 -8.72 11.06
CA ALA A 219 14.02 -8.94 9.62
C ALA A 219 15.30 -8.46 8.92
N GLY A 220 16.07 -7.55 9.52
CA GLY A 220 17.24 -6.92 8.89
C GLY A 220 16.89 -5.82 7.90
N ILE A 221 15.70 -5.21 8.01
CA ILE A 221 15.25 -4.11 7.15
C ILE A 221 15.82 -2.79 7.71
N PRO A 222 16.59 -2.03 6.92
CA PRO A 222 17.21 -0.79 7.37
C PRO A 222 16.27 0.42 7.21
N GLN A 223 16.68 1.54 7.80
CA GLN A 223 16.15 2.86 7.50
C GLN A 223 16.55 3.30 6.08
N SER A 224 15.92 4.36 5.59
CA SER A 224 16.14 5.04 4.31
C SER A 224 17.58 5.55 4.15
N ASN A 225 18.27 5.87 5.25
CA ASN A 225 19.68 6.23 5.26
C ASN A 225 20.64 5.02 5.26
N GLY A 226 20.11 3.80 5.21
CA GLY A 226 20.86 2.54 5.21
C GLY A 226 21.34 2.08 6.60
N LEU A 227 21.06 2.83 7.67
CA LEU A 227 21.36 2.40 9.04
C LEU A 227 20.30 1.42 9.55
N GLU A 228 20.70 0.53 10.46
CA GLU A 228 19.73 -0.29 11.20
C GLU A 228 18.84 0.61 12.06
N PHE A 229 17.56 0.26 12.20
CA PHE A 229 16.69 0.93 13.18
C PHE A 229 17.25 0.77 14.61
N PRO A 230 17.04 1.76 15.51
CA PRO A 230 17.53 1.69 16.87
C PRO A 230 16.81 0.61 17.69
N ASP A 231 17.51 0.00 18.65
CA ASP A 231 16.94 -0.96 19.61
C ASP A 231 16.16 -0.28 20.76
N GLY A 232 16.46 0.99 20.99
CA GLY A 232 15.83 1.84 21.98
C GLY A 232 14.76 2.76 21.40
N ARG A 233 14.07 3.43 22.32
CA ARG A 233 13.12 4.51 22.03
C ARG A 233 13.85 5.78 21.63
N CYS A 234 13.14 6.67 20.96
CA CYS A 234 13.61 8.00 20.63
C CYS A 234 13.95 8.83 21.87
N GLY A 235 15.13 9.45 21.83
CA GLY A 235 15.53 10.50 22.77
C GLY A 235 15.19 11.90 22.25
N ASP A 236 15.45 12.91 23.08
CA ASP A 236 15.23 14.32 22.72
C ASP A 236 16.11 14.73 21.53
N GLY A 237 15.50 14.91 20.36
CA GLY A 237 16.19 15.37 19.14
C GLY A 237 16.95 14.28 18.38
N ASP A 238 16.80 13.01 18.76
CA ASP A 238 17.51 11.88 18.14
C ASP A 238 16.70 11.21 17.01
N CYS A 239 15.45 11.63 16.79
CA CYS A 239 14.52 11.04 15.83
C CYS A 239 13.85 12.09 14.95
N GLY A 240 13.50 11.66 13.74
CA GLY A 240 12.80 12.46 12.74
C GLY A 240 13.73 13.00 11.66
N PRO A 241 13.18 13.65 10.62
CA PRO A 241 13.95 14.14 9.49
C PRO A 241 15.15 15.00 9.90
N GLY A 242 16.32 14.72 9.33
CA GLY A 242 17.57 15.43 9.63
C GLY A 242 18.37 14.90 10.82
N THR A 243 17.92 13.82 11.46
CA THR A 243 18.67 13.10 12.51
C THR A 243 19.34 11.83 11.96
N ASP A 244 20.05 11.09 12.82
CA ASP A 244 20.56 9.76 12.49
C ASP A 244 19.44 8.70 12.36
N ASN A 245 18.24 9.00 12.88
CA ASN A 245 17.05 8.14 12.76
C ASN A 245 15.91 8.86 12.00
N PRO A 246 16.10 9.13 10.69
CA PRO A 246 15.19 9.97 9.90
C PRO A 246 13.77 9.40 9.79
N ASP A 247 13.64 8.07 9.82
CA ASP A 247 12.38 7.35 9.62
C ASP A 247 11.60 7.13 10.93
N MET A 248 12.16 7.55 12.06
CA MET A 248 11.50 7.51 13.36
C MET A 248 10.75 8.82 13.57
N LEU A 249 9.47 8.87 13.25
CA LEU A 249 8.69 10.12 13.20
C LEU A 249 8.07 10.45 14.56
N THR A 250 8.38 11.62 15.10
CA THR A 250 7.73 12.19 16.29
C THR A 250 6.33 12.72 15.96
N VAL A 251 5.50 12.95 16.99
CA VAL A 251 4.20 13.64 16.83
C VAL A 251 4.38 14.97 16.08
N GLN A 252 5.35 15.78 16.49
CA GLN A 252 5.60 17.09 15.90
C GLN A 252 6.03 17.00 14.43
N SER A 253 6.80 15.97 14.06
CA SER A 253 7.15 15.78 12.66
C SER A 253 5.97 15.28 11.83
N VAL A 254 5.07 14.45 12.38
CA VAL A 254 3.90 13.99 11.62
C VAL A 254 2.85 15.09 11.49
N MET A 255 2.56 15.85 12.55
CA MET A 255 1.57 16.94 12.50
C MET A 255 2.02 18.16 11.67
N GLY A 256 3.33 18.31 11.46
CA GLY A 256 3.95 19.44 10.77
C GLY A 256 3.64 20.83 11.37
N ASP A 257 3.65 21.87 10.53
CA ASP A 257 3.45 23.27 10.96
C ASP A 257 1.96 23.64 10.93
N MET A 258 1.36 23.63 12.12
CA MET A 258 -0.03 24.04 12.33
C MET A 258 -0.23 25.56 12.43
N GLY A 259 0.81 26.37 12.26
CA GLY A 259 0.74 27.82 12.39
C GLY A 259 0.46 28.28 13.82
N THR A 260 -0.50 29.20 13.98
CA THR A 260 -0.84 29.80 15.29
C THR A 260 -2.30 29.54 15.63
N CYS A 261 -2.67 29.57 16.90
CA CYS A 261 -4.07 29.37 17.29
C CYS A 261 -5.03 30.45 16.75
N GLU A 262 -4.54 31.67 16.48
CA GLU A 262 -5.35 32.72 15.80
C GLU A 262 -5.54 32.46 14.30
N SER A 263 -4.56 31.81 13.66
CA SER A 263 -4.57 31.49 12.24
C SER A 263 -4.05 30.06 12.03
N PRO A 264 -4.85 29.04 12.41
CA PRO A 264 -4.43 27.66 12.29
C PRO A 264 -4.20 27.31 10.82
N ASN A 265 -3.17 26.51 10.57
CA ASN A 265 -2.99 25.83 9.31
C ASN A 265 -3.84 24.55 9.32
N PHE A 266 -4.67 24.38 8.31
CA PHE A 266 -5.55 23.21 8.12
C PHE A 266 -5.08 22.32 6.97
N ASP A 267 -3.85 22.52 6.50
CA ASP A 267 -3.22 21.63 5.52
C ASP A 267 -2.69 20.38 6.23
N HIS A 268 -3.38 19.26 6.10
CA HIS A 268 -2.97 17.97 6.68
C HIS A 268 -1.98 17.20 5.78
N ARG A 269 -1.21 17.92 4.95
CA ARG A 269 -0.15 17.36 4.12
C ARG A 269 1.18 18.10 4.29
N ASN A 270 1.36 18.74 5.44
CA ASN A 270 2.51 19.60 5.70
C ASN A 270 3.53 18.93 6.64
N GLY A 271 3.20 17.77 7.18
CA GLY A 271 4.08 16.93 7.98
C GLY A 271 5.08 16.09 7.18
N ALA A 272 5.91 15.35 7.92
CA ALA A 272 6.97 14.51 7.39
C ALA A 272 6.47 13.28 6.60
N LEU A 273 5.18 12.99 6.63
CA LEU A 273 4.56 11.97 5.79
C LEU A 273 4.55 12.34 4.31
N PHE A 274 4.74 13.63 3.99
CA PHE A 274 4.69 14.15 2.64
C PHE A 274 6.01 14.81 2.24
N ARG A 275 6.30 14.78 0.95
CA ARG A 275 7.35 15.61 0.34
C ARG A 275 6.79 16.99 0.01
N GLU A 276 7.67 17.93 -0.35
CA GLU A 276 7.28 19.31 -0.67
C GLU A 276 6.25 19.43 -1.82
N ASP A 277 6.15 18.42 -2.69
CA ASP A 277 5.18 18.36 -3.78
C ASP A 277 3.81 17.74 -3.37
N GLY A 278 3.64 17.40 -2.10
CA GLY A 278 2.42 16.82 -1.54
C GLY A 278 2.24 15.33 -1.78
N THR A 279 3.26 14.63 -2.29
CA THR A 279 3.24 13.18 -2.46
C THR A 279 3.78 12.44 -1.23
N PRO A 280 3.38 11.18 -0.98
CA PRO A 280 3.81 10.43 0.19
C PRO A 280 5.33 10.17 0.23
N ALA A 281 5.99 10.60 1.32
CA ALA A 281 7.40 10.34 1.59
C ALA A 281 7.69 8.85 1.85
N TYR A 282 6.72 8.16 2.45
CA TYR A 282 6.80 6.78 2.86
C TYR A 282 5.76 5.93 2.13
N CYS A 283 6.04 4.64 2.02
CA CYS A 283 5.09 3.64 1.60
C CYS A 283 4.18 3.22 2.76
N GLN A 284 4.77 3.08 3.95
CA GLN A 284 4.05 2.67 5.14
C GLN A 284 4.50 3.47 6.36
N ILE A 285 3.53 3.85 7.20
CA ILE A 285 3.76 4.29 8.57
C ILE A 285 3.16 3.28 9.56
N MET A 286 3.81 3.09 10.70
CA MET A 286 3.33 2.21 11.76
C MET A 286 3.32 2.86 13.14
N SER A 287 2.32 2.53 13.95
CA SER A 287 2.14 2.98 15.33
C SER A 287 1.85 1.78 16.23
N MET A 288 2.51 1.65 17.37
CA MET A 288 2.47 0.44 18.21
C MET A 288 1.63 0.61 19.47
N HIS A 289 1.58 1.82 20.02
CA HIS A 289 1.00 2.06 21.34
C HIS A 289 0.67 3.53 21.62
N TRP A 290 0.62 4.37 20.60
CA TRP A 290 0.14 5.73 20.77
C TRP A 290 -1.26 5.73 21.39
N GLY A 291 -1.44 6.43 22.51
CA GLY A 291 -2.65 6.30 23.31
C GLY A 291 -3.70 7.36 22.97
N VAL A 292 -4.95 7.04 23.27
CA VAL A 292 -6.09 7.96 23.23
C VAL A 292 -5.80 9.28 23.96
N ASN A 293 -5.12 9.24 25.10
CA ASN A 293 -4.76 10.45 25.85
C ASN A 293 -3.76 11.35 25.11
N ASP A 294 -2.78 10.76 24.42
CA ASP A 294 -1.84 11.51 23.60
C ASP A 294 -2.54 12.07 22.36
N ARG A 295 -3.48 11.30 21.79
CA ARG A 295 -4.33 11.77 20.70
C ARG A 295 -5.24 12.93 21.10
N GLU A 296 -5.79 12.95 22.32
CA GLU A 296 -6.60 14.09 22.83
C GLU A 296 -5.77 15.31 23.26
N ARG A 297 -4.45 15.20 23.33
CA ARG A 297 -3.61 16.30 23.81
C ARG A 297 -3.44 17.36 22.72
N VAL A 298 -3.63 18.62 23.12
CA VAL A 298 -3.39 19.82 22.29
C VAL A 298 -2.62 20.83 23.12
N GLU A 299 -1.48 21.30 22.61
CA GLU A 299 -0.60 22.24 23.32
C GLU A 299 -0.21 23.45 22.46
N CYS A 300 -0.22 24.63 23.07
CA CYS A 300 0.18 25.91 22.52
C CYS A 300 1.35 26.45 23.35
N ASP A 301 2.46 26.81 22.70
CA ASP A 301 3.71 27.27 23.33
C ASP A 301 4.19 26.36 24.49
N GLY A 302 3.91 25.05 24.41
CA GLY A 302 4.23 24.04 25.42
C GLY A 302 3.29 23.98 26.64
N GLY A 303 2.13 24.64 26.58
CA GLY A 303 1.06 24.61 27.60
C GLY A 303 -0.31 24.33 26.98
N ASN A 304 -1.39 24.43 27.77
CA ASN A 304 -2.74 24.23 27.25
C ASN A 304 -3.12 25.33 26.26
N CYS A 305 -3.70 24.95 25.12
CA CYS A 305 -4.30 25.92 24.20
C CYS A 305 -5.56 26.58 24.79
N PRO A 306 -5.92 27.79 24.33
CA PRO A 306 -7.16 28.46 24.73
C PRO A 306 -8.43 27.69 24.33
N ASP A 307 -9.46 27.79 25.17
CA ASP A 307 -10.77 27.13 24.97
C ASP A 307 -11.51 27.70 23.73
N THR A 308 -11.25 28.96 23.37
CA THR A 308 -11.87 29.59 22.20
C THR A 308 -10.86 30.29 21.30
N GLN A 309 -11.13 30.30 19.99
CA GLN A 309 -10.27 31.00 19.02
C GLN A 309 -10.14 32.50 19.29
N ALA A 310 -11.12 33.12 19.96
CA ALA A 310 -11.09 34.54 20.31
C ALA A 310 -10.12 34.87 21.45
N GLU A 311 -9.70 33.87 22.22
CA GLU A 311 -8.75 33.98 23.33
C GLU A 311 -7.31 33.67 22.92
N CYS A 312 -7.13 33.24 21.66
CA CYS A 312 -5.84 33.07 21.05
C CYS A 312 -5.02 34.37 21.12
N ALA A 313 -3.76 34.25 21.56
CA ALA A 313 -2.82 35.36 21.70
C ALA A 313 -1.63 35.23 20.74
N GLY A 314 -1.87 34.63 19.56
CA GLY A 314 -0.85 34.30 18.57
C GLY A 314 0.08 33.16 18.96
N GLU A 315 -0.31 32.35 19.95
CA GLU A 315 0.47 31.19 20.42
C GLU A 315 0.61 30.16 19.31
N THR A 316 1.76 29.48 19.27
CA THR A 316 2.07 28.45 18.26
C THR A 316 1.69 27.08 18.77
N PHE A 317 1.14 26.24 17.90
CA PHE A 317 0.87 24.84 18.26
C PHE A 317 2.20 24.09 18.38
N THR A 318 2.42 23.48 19.54
CA THR A 318 3.61 22.65 19.81
C THR A 318 3.30 21.16 19.83
N PHE A 319 2.02 20.81 19.92
CA PHE A 319 1.54 19.44 19.89
C PHE A 319 0.04 19.42 19.54
N HIS A 320 -0.39 18.53 18.64
CA HIS A 320 -1.80 18.32 18.35
C HIS A 320 -2.05 16.87 17.94
N GLY A 321 -2.59 16.06 18.85
CA GLY A 321 -2.76 14.64 18.59
C GLY A 321 -3.73 14.36 17.44
N HIS A 322 -4.89 15.01 17.39
CA HIS A 322 -5.84 14.84 16.28
C HIS A 322 -5.27 15.23 14.91
N GLU A 323 -4.23 16.07 14.85
CA GLU A 323 -3.60 16.43 13.58
C GLU A 323 -2.80 15.26 13.00
N VAL A 324 -2.19 14.44 13.87
CA VAL A 324 -1.53 13.20 13.45
C VAL A 324 -2.53 12.26 12.78
N VAL A 325 -3.77 12.19 13.31
CA VAL A 325 -4.82 11.36 12.69
C VAL A 325 -5.20 11.89 11.31
N ALA A 326 -5.31 13.22 11.16
CA ALA A 326 -5.59 13.85 9.88
C ALA A 326 -4.47 13.65 8.85
N GLU A 327 -3.21 13.83 9.25
CA GLU A 327 -2.05 13.60 8.39
C GLU A 327 -1.96 12.13 7.93
N VAL A 328 -2.23 11.17 8.84
CA VAL A 328 -2.30 9.75 8.47
C VAL A 328 -3.49 9.46 7.55
N ARG A 329 -4.65 10.09 7.78
CA ARG A 329 -5.81 9.96 6.89
C ARG A 329 -5.51 10.50 5.49
N GLU A 330 -4.90 11.67 5.38
CA GLU A 330 -4.48 12.22 4.08
C GLU A 330 -3.41 11.36 3.43
N PHE A 331 -2.51 10.76 4.21
CA PHE A 331 -1.49 9.85 3.69
C PHE A 331 -2.13 8.62 3.03
N LEU A 332 -3.23 8.13 3.63
CA LEU A 332 -4.08 7.07 3.10
C LEU A 332 -5.04 7.53 2.00
N SER A 333 -5.02 8.81 1.59
CA SER A 333 -5.65 9.22 0.33
C SER A 333 -4.85 8.80 -0.91
N PHE A 334 -3.64 8.31 -0.69
CA PHE A 334 -2.77 7.67 -1.67
C PHE A 334 -2.73 6.16 -1.39
N PRO A 335 -2.31 5.32 -2.37
CA PRO A 335 -2.18 3.86 -2.20
C PRO A 335 -0.96 3.46 -1.34
N THR A 336 -0.93 4.02 -0.14
CA THR A 336 0.04 3.78 0.94
C THR A 336 -0.57 2.82 1.97
N HIS A 337 0.13 2.58 3.07
CA HIS A 337 -0.35 1.68 4.12
C HIS A 337 -0.12 2.24 5.52
N PHE A 338 -1.11 2.07 6.40
CA PHE A 338 -0.99 2.39 7.82
C PHE A 338 -1.15 1.12 8.66
N PHE A 339 -0.21 0.87 9.56
CA PHE A 339 -0.28 -0.24 10.50
C PHE A 339 -0.41 0.26 11.95
N ALA A 340 -1.36 -0.27 12.71
CA ALA A 340 -1.47 0.00 14.14
C ALA A 340 -1.52 -1.29 14.99
N GLU A 341 -0.81 -1.31 16.13
CA GLU A 341 -0.90 -2.37 17.15
C GLU A 341 -1.44 -1.79 18.46
N CYS A 342 -2.06 -2.64 19.30
CA CYS A 342 -2.40 -2.31 20.69
C CYS A 342 -3.24 -1.00 20.82
N GLN A 343 -2.84 -0.10 21.74
CA GLN A 343 -3.51 1.18 22.00
C GLN A 343 -3.65 2.08 20.77
N ALA A 344 -2.70 1.98 19.83
CA ALA A 344 -2.73 2.82 18.63
C ALA A 344 -4.00 2.58 17.82
N VAL A 345 -4.50 1.34 17.79
CA VAL A 345 -5.74 1.01 17.08
C VAL A 345 -6.89 1.88 17.59
N ASN A 346 -7.13 1.93 18.90
CA ASN A 346 -8.18 2.79 19.45
C ASN A 346 -7.87 4.28 19.31
N ALA A 347 -6.61 4.69 19.43
CA ALA A 347 -6.23 6.09 19.32
C ALA A 347 -6.53 6.66 17.94
N TYR A 348 -6.26 5.90 16.88
CA TYR A 348 -6.62 6.30 15.52
C TYR A 348 -8.09 6.02 15.23
N GLU A 349 -8.55 4.78 15.37
CA GLU A 349 -9.89 4.35 14.93
C GLU A 349 -11.02 5.05 15.67
N ASN A 350 -10.86 5.35 16.97
CA ASN A 350 -11.93 5.97 17.76
C ASN A 350 -11.84 7.50 17.79
N THR A 351 -11.08 8.11 16.88
CA THR A 351 -11.00 9.58 16.84
C THR A 351 -12.29 10.17 16.29
N VAL A 352 -12.89 11.06 17.08
CA VAL A 352 -14.04 11.89 16.73
C VAL A 352 -13.72 13.34 17.10
N PRO A 353 -14.39 14.34 16.50
CA PRO A 353 -14.18 15.75 16.83
C PRO A 353 -14.25 15.99 18.34
N ASN A 354 -13.30 16.77 18.88
CA ASN A 354 -13.25 17.06 20.30
C ASN A 354 -14.03 18.34 20.65
N PRO A 355 -15.14 18.23 21.41
CA PRO A 355 -15.98 19.39 21.74
C PRO A 355 -15.29 20.46 22.60
N ASP A 356 -14.13 20.18 23.20
CA ASP A 356 -13.35 21.16 23.95
C ASP A 356 -12.60 22.14 23.02
N TRP A 357 -12.30 21.74 21.77
CA TRP A 357 -11.63 22.59 20.78
C TRP A 357 -12.30 22.56 19.39
N PRO A 358 -13.60 22.91 19.29
CA PRO A 358 -14.39 22.74 18.06
C PRO A 358 -13.95 23.63 16.89
N TYR A 359 -13.06 24.61 17.13
CA TYR A 359 -12.48 25.47 16.10
C TYR A 359 -11.24 24.85 15.43
N LEU A 360 -10.70 23.78 16.02
CA LEU A 360 -9.58 23.00 15.50
C LEU A 360 -10.04 21.67 14.90
N ASP A 361 -11.33 21.36 14.97
CA ASP A 361 -11.89 20.14 14.37
C ASP A 361 -12.31 20.38 12.91
N ASP A 362 -12.11 19.37 12.08
CA ASP A 362 -12.75 19.22 10.77
C ASP A 362 -12.93 17.73 10.43
N GLU A 363 -13.57 17.44 9.30
CA GLU A 363 -13.87 16.07 8.89
C GLU A 363 -12.61 15.22 8.65
N GLY A 364 -11.48 15.83 8.32
CA GLY A 364 -10.20 15.15 8.09
C GLY A 364 -9.58 14.55 9.35
N ARG A 365 -9.99 15.02 10.54
CA ARG A 365 -9.52 14.47 11.83
C ARG A 365 -10.28 13.23 12.28
N ASN A 366 -11.29 12.79 11.54
CA ASN A 366 -12.00 11.56 11.87
C ASN A 366 -11.10 10.35 11.69
N GLY A 367 -11.06 9.52 12.72
CA GLY A 367 -10.48 8.19 12.69
C GLY A 367 -11.34 7.25 11.84
N HIS A 368 -11.94 6.25 12.47
CA HIS A 368 -13.00 5.42 11.89
C HIS A 368 -12.64 4.87 10.48
N PHE A 369 -11.39 4.46 10.31
CA PHE A 369 -10.84 4.06 9.01
C PHE A 369 -11.47 2.75 8.53
N LEU A 370 -11.76 1.81 9.43
CA LEU A 370 -12.37 0.51 9.09
C LEU A 370 -13.81 0.37 9.60
N THR A 371 -14.22 1.19 10.55
CA THR A 371 -15.50 1.10 11.25
C THR A 371 -16.35 2.35 11.04
N THR A 372 -17.66 2.18 11.01
CA THR A 372 -18.60 3.29 11.06
C THR A 372 -18.58 3.96 12.43
N THR A 373 -18.85 5.25 12.51
CA THR A 373 -19.24 5.86 13.79
C THR A 373 -20.55 5.24 14.29
N GLY A 374 -20.54 4.69 15.50
CA GLY A 374 -21.75 4.19 16.14
C GLY A 374 -22.82 5.28 16.31
N THR A 375 -24.06 4.89 16.62
CA THR A 375 -25.16 5.79 17.01
C THR A 375 -25.48 5.60 18.50
N PRO A 376 -24.87 6.38 19.40
CA PRO A 376 -25.12 6.27 20.84
C PRO A 376 -26.61 6.38 21.21
N PRO A 377 -27.20 5.41 21.93
CA PRO A 377 -28.57 5.51 22.41
C PRO A 377 -28.79 6.67 23.41
N ASP A 378 -30.03 7.11 23.56
CA ASP A 378 -30.41 8.08 24.61
C ASP A 378 -30.34 7.43 26.00
N CYS A 379 -30.10 8.24 27.03
CA CYS A 379 -30.12 7.76 28.42
C CYS A 379 -31.51 7.27 28.87
N PRO A 380 -31.59 6.30 29.81
CA PRO A 380 -30.50 5.65 30.55
C PRO A 380 -29.83 4.51 29.79
N CYS A 381 -28.56 4.24 30.13
CA CYS A 381 -27.76 3.22 29.48
C CYS A 381 -28.09 1.82 30.03
N ASP A 382 -28.70 0.99 29.18
CA ASP A 382 -29.06 -0.40 29.47
C ASP A 382 -28.42 -1.32 28.43
N ALA A 383 -27.08 -1.33 28.42
CA ALA A 383 -26.30 -2.09 27.45
C ALA A 383 -26.21 -3.58 27.82
N THR A 384 -26.17 -4.43 26.80
CA THR A 384 -26.10 -5.89 26.97
C THR A 384 -24.92 -6.53 26.23
N ASP A 385 -24.01 -5.73 25.69
CA ASP A 385 -22.90 -6.18 24.84
C ASP A 385 -21.59 -6.40 25.60
N GLY A 386 -21.62 -6.36 26.94
CA GLY A 386 -20.46 -6.67 27.79
C GLY A 386 -19.55 -5.48 28.09
N HIS A 387 -19.81 -4.30 27.52
CA HIS A 387 -19.03 -3.09 27.77
C HIS A 387 -19.75 -2.14 28.75
N SER A 388 -19.02 -1.16 29.27
CA SER A 388 -19.52 -0.19 30.25
C SER A 388 -19.77 1.16 29.61
N TYR A 389 -20.96 1.71 29.85
CA TYR A 389 -21.39 2.99 29.31
C TYR A 389 -21.89 3.90 30.41
N GLU A 390 -21.68 5.20 30.24
CA GLU A 390 -22.20 6.23 31.12
C GLU A 390 -23.10 7.20 30.35
N CYS A 391 -24.09 7.73 31.07
CA CYS A 391 -24.94 8.78 30.54
C CYS A 391 -24.20 10.11 30.61
N VAL A 392 -23.91 10.71 29.46
CA VAL A 392 -23.22 12.00 29.34
C VAL A 392 -24.25 13.05 28.93
N GLU A 393 -24.46 14.04 29.80
CA GLU A 393 -25.36 15.16 29.53
C GLU A 393 -24.86 15.97 28.34
N GLY A 394 -25.69 16.12 27.32
CA GLY A 394 -25.32 16.79 26.07
C GLY A 394 -24.20 16.11 25.25
N GLY A 395 -23.80 14.88 25.60
CA GLY A 395 -22.62 14.21 25.03
C GLY A 395 -22.72 13.86 23.54
N CYS A 396 -23.91 13.91 22.94
CA CYS A 396 -24.09 13.66 21.52
C CYS A 396 -24.84 14.82 20.85
N ASP A 397 -24.12 15.79 20.30
CA ASP A 397 -24.71 16.96 19.64
C ASP A 397 -25.75 17.69 20.51
N GLY A 398 -25.49 17.77 21.82
CA GLY A 398 -26.36 18.43 22.79
C GLY A 398 -27.54 17.59 23.29
N ARG A 399 -27.63 16.30 22.94
CA ARG A 399 -28.55 15.34 23.58
C ARG A 399 -27.81 14.47 24.61
N ASP A 400 -28.52 14.08 25.66
CA ASP A 400 -28.03 13.15 26.67
C ASP A 400 -27.97 11.74 26.07
N CYS A 401 -26.78 11.15 26.03
CA CYS A 401 -26.58 9.86 25.38
C CYS A 401 -25.59 8.97 26.14
N CYS A 402 -25.58 7.70 25.76
CA CYS A 402 -24.72 6.69 26.33
C CYS A 402 -23.39 6.58 25.60
N LEU A 403 -22.32 7.00 26.24
CA LEU A 403 -20.96 6.90 25.71
C LEU A 403 -20.14 5.87 26.49
N PRO A 404 -19.09 5.27 25.89
CA PRO A 404 -18.19 4.38 26.61
C PRO A 404 -17.60 5.05 27.85
N SER A 405 -17.64 4.36 28.99
CA SER A 405 -17.05 4.86 30.24
C SER A 405 -15.53 4.73 30.29
N ASN A 406 -14.96 3.88 29.43
CA ASN A 406 -13.52 3.74 29.31
C ASN A 406 -13.00 4.80 28.35
N ASP A 407 -12.08 5.64 28.82
CA ASP A 407 -11.52 6.72 28.02
C ASP A 407 -10.91 6.23 26.71
N LYS A 408 -10.32 5.02 26.70
CA LYS A 408 -9.74 4.41 25.52
C LYS A 408 -10.75 4.01 24.44
N GLU A 409 -12.02 3.88 24.80
CA GLU A 409 -13.10 3.48 23.89
C GLU A 409 -13.91 4.69 23.41
N ARG A 410 -13.61 5.91 23.88
CA ARG A 410 -14.29 7.14 23.46
C ARG A 410 -14.21 7.31 21.94
N GLY A 411 -15.36 7.55 21.31
CA GLY A 411 -15.56 7.61 19.84
C GLY A 411 -16.15 6.33 19.25
N ALA A 412 -15.89 5.18 19.89
CA ALA A 412 -16.58 3.91 19.66
C ALA A 412 -16.52 3.31 18.24
N GLY A 413 -15.33 3.25 17.64
CA GLY A 413 -15.04 2.38 16.48
C GLY A 413 -14.78 0.94 16.89
N PHE A 414 -13.80 0.74 17.77
CA PHE A 414 -13.56 -0.53 18.45
C PHE A 414 -13.71 -0.42 19.96
N MET A 415 -14.27 -1.47 20.53
CA MET A 415 -14.27 -1.73 21.97
C MET A 415 -13.15 -2.72 22.30
N ILE A 416 -12.57 -2.62 23.49
CA ILE A 416 -11.49 -3.48 23.95
C ILE A 416 -12.06 -4.83 24.37
N ALA A 417 -11.55 -5.91 23.78
CA ALA A 417 -11.93 -7.28 24.11
C ALA A 417 -10.78 -8.03 24.76
N ASP A 418 -11.10 -9.10 25.49
CA ASP A 418 -10.09 -10.09 25.85
C ASP A 418 -9.59 -10.82 24.59
N ALA A 419 -8.32 -11.22 24.54
CA ALA A 419 -7.82 -12.05 23.44
C ALA A 419 -8.64 -13.36 23.32
N PRO A 420 -8.89 -13.84 22.08
CA PRO A 420 -9.49 -15.15 21.91
C PRO A 420 -8.55 -16.22 22.44
N ASN A 421 -9.13 -17.35 22.86
CA ASN A 421 -8.33 -18.51 23.27
C ASN A 421 -7.41 -18.90 22.11
N SER A 422 -6.10 -18.94 22.36
CA SER A 422 -5.09 -19.20 21.33
C SER A 422 -5.22 -20.57 20.66
N ASP A 423 -5.98 -21.51 21.24
CA ASP A 423 -6.26 -22.81 20.62
C ASP A 423 -7.50 -22.80 19.71
N ARG A 424 -8.24 -21.68 19.64
CA ARG A 424 -9.50 -21.58 18.90
C ARG A 424 -9.68 -20.27 18.09
N PRO A 425 -8.63 -19.60 17.58
CA PRO A 425 -8.86 -18.49 16.66
C PRO A 425 -9.42 -19.02 15.34
N GLN A 426 -10.31 -18.26 14.71
CA GLN A 426 -10.65 -18.48 13.31
C GLN A 426 -9.63 -17.73 12.44
N LEU A 427 -9.04 -18.42 11.47
CA LEU A 427 -8.25 -17.80 10.41
C LEU A 427 -9.09 -17.74 9.14
N LEU A 428 -9.32 -16.52 8.67
CA LEU A 428 -10.17 -16.21 7.53
C LEU A 428 -9.31 -15.72 6.37
N ASN A 429 -9.75 -15.98 5.14
CA ASN A 429 -9.12 -15.47 3.93
C ASN A 429 -7.62 -15.84 3.78
N PRO A 430 -7.20 -17.10 3.96
CA PRO A 430 -5.79 -17.50 3.88
C PRO A 430 -5.17 -17.32 2.47
N GLN A 431 -5.96 -17.01 1.45
CA GLN A 431 -5.53 -16.69 0.08
C GLN A 431 -5.03 -15.25 -0.11
N VAL A 432 -5.16 -14.37 0.89
CA VAL A 432 -4.72 -12.96 0.80
C VAL A 432 -3.32 -12.77 1.37
N ALA A 433 -2.53 -11.89 0.76
CA ALA A 433 -1.11 -11.65 1.11
C ALA A 433 -0.89 -11.28 2.60
N TYR A 434 -1.77 -10.44 3.16
CA TYR A 434 -1.72 -10.06 4.57
C TYR A 434 -1.84 -11.23 5.56
N ASN A 435 -2.56 -12.30 5.21
CA ASN A 435 -2.82 -13.42 6.11
C ASN A 435 -1.97 -14.66 5.80
N GLN A 436 -0.80 -14.46 5.19
CA GLN A 436 0.13 -15.55 4.92
C GLN A 436 0.88 -15.97 6.18
N LEU A 437 0.56 -17.17 6.67
CA LEU A 437 1.28 -17.84 7.75
C LEU A 437 1.30 -19.36 7.56
N ASP A 438 2.21 -20.03 8.24
CA ASP A 438 2.33 -21.48 8.28
C ASP A 438 2.77 -21.94 9.68
N GLY A 439 2.07 -22.89 10.29
CA GLY A 439 2.20 -23.24 11.70
C GLY A 439 1.23 -22.47 12.61
N ALA A 440 1.17 -22.87 13.88
CA ALA A 440 0.21 -22.33 14.84
C ALA A 440 0.41 -20.82 15.11
N PHE A 441 -0.69 -20.08 15.13
CA PHE A 441 -0.74 -18.69 15.60
C PHE A 441 -1.07 -18.65 17.09
N ARG A 442 -0.40 -17.77 17.85
CA ARG A 442 -0.72 -17.53 19.26
C ARG A 442 -0.92 -16.04 19.52
N THR A 443 -2.09 -15.71 20.07
CA THR A 443 -2.42 -14.38 20.56
C THR A 443 -1.46 -13.95 21.68
N VAL A 444 -1.20 -12.65 21.73
CA VAL A 444 -0.42 -12.01 22.79
C VAL A 444 -1.34 -11.10 23.57
N GLY A 445 -1.09 -10.98 24.88
CA GLY A 445 -1.80 -10.02 25.72
C GLY A 445 -1.41 -8.57 25.38
N GLY A 446 -1.87 -7.66 26.21
CA GLY A 446 -1.69 -6.23 26.01
C GLY A 446 -2.79 -5.49 26.74
N SER A 447 -2.79 -4.17 26.63
CA SER A 447 -3.97 -3.41 27.07
C SER A 447 -5.14 -3.55 26.09
N GLU A 448 -4.87 -3.85 24.83
CA GLU A 448 -5.84 -4.05 23.75
C GLU A 448 -5.48 -5.36 23.03
N PRO A 449 -5.76 -6.52 23.67
CA PRO A 449 -5.33 -7.80 23.14
C PRO A 449 -6.20 -8.29 21.96
N ALA A 450 -7.44 -7.80 21.85
CA ALA A 450 -8.35 -7.97 20.72
C ALA A 450 -9.43 -6.87 20.75
N PHE A 451 -10.29 -6.84 19.73
CA PHE A 451 -11.29 -5.80 19.54
C PHE A 451 -12.69 -6.36 19.28
N ASN A 452 -13.70 -5.66 19.78
CA ASN A 452 -15.12 -5.94 19.55
C ASN A 452 -15.79 -4.77 18.81
N LEU A 453 -16.82 -5.07 18.04
CA LEU A 453 -17.77 -4.08 17.56
C LEU A 453 -18.96 -3.99 18.54
N SER A 454 -19.33 -2.77 18.94
CA SER A 454 -20.44 -2.58 19.88
C SER A 454 -21.79 -2.74 19.17
N SER A 455 -22.54 -3.79 19.54
CA SER A 455 -23.93 -3.92 19.14
C SER A 455 -24.85 -2.91 19.83
N PHE A 456 -24.49 -2.41 21.02
CA PHE A 456 -25.25 -1.39 21.74
C PHE A 456 -25.17 -0.02 21.06
N LEU A 457 -23.99 0.35 20.57
CA LEU A 457 -23.76 1.57 19.80
C LEU A 457 -24.07 1.37 18.31
N GLY A 458 -24.25 0.14 17.84
CA GLY A 458 -24.54 -0.15 16.42
C GLY A 458 -23.34 0.07 15.50
N THR A 459 -22.13 0.00 16.05
CA THR A 459 -20.88 0.09 15.30
C THR A 459 -20.70 -1.15 14.43
N ARG A 460 -20.25 -0.95 13.19
CA ARG A 460 -19.99 -2.01 12.21
C ARG A 460 -18.73 -1.71 11.41
N TYR A 461 -18.15 -2.72 10.77
CA TYR A 461 -17.20 -2.50 9.70
C TYR A 461 -17.88 -1.78 8.52
N HIS A 462 -17.12 -0.98 7.77
CA HIS A 462 -17.61 -0.36 6.52
C HIS A 462 -17.93 -1.41 5.46
N ASN A 463 -17.10 -2.45 5.39
CA ASN A 463 -17.30 -3.62 4.55
C ASN A 463 -17.95 -4.76 5.34
N ASP A 464 -18.75 -5.61 4.67
CA ASP A 464 -19.44 -6.79 5.26
C ASP A 464 -18.45 -7.90 5.70
N HIS A 465 -17.54 -7.56 6.61
CA HIS A 465 -16.60 -8.42 7.33
C HIS A 465 -15.43 -8.98 6.50
N SER A 466 -15.27 -8.58 5.25
CA SER A 466 -14.08 -8.91 4.44
C SER A 466 -12.77 -8.33 5.00
N VAL A 467 -12.83 -7.50 6.06
CA VAL A 467 -11.66 -6.89 6.69
C VAL A 467 -11.06 -7.72 7.83
N THR A 468 -11.75 -8.72 8.36
CA THR A 468 -11.27 -9.48 9.52
C THR A 468 -10.63 -10.80 9.11
N PHE A 469 -9.38 -11.03 9.50
CA PHE A 469 -8.57 -12.18 9.08
C PHE A 469 -8.21 -13.14 10.22
N ILE A 470 -8.09 -12.64 11.46
CA ILE A 470 -8.00 -13.48 12.66
C ILE A 470 -8.99 -12.97 13.69
N THR A 471 -9.86 -13.85 14.18
CA THR A 471 -10.96 -13.49 15.09
C THR A 471 -11.27 -14.59 16.10
N GLY A 472 -12.11 -14.27 17.07
CA GLY A 472 -12.65 -15.22 18.02
C GLY A 472 -13.55 -16.29 17.39
N PRO A 473 -13.96 -17.28 18.20
CA PRO A 473 -14.75 -18.40 17.73
C PRO A 473 -16.17 -18.03 17.27
N ASP A 474 -16.68 -16.87 17.65
CA ASP A 474 -18.01 -16.38 17.25
C ASP A 474 -17.96 -15.56 15.94
N GLY A 475 -16.75 -15.30 15.41
CA GLY A 475 -16.51 -14.69 14.11
C GLY A 475 -16.32 -13.17 14.17
N PRO A 476 -16.21 -12.52 12.99
CA PRO A 476 -15.86 -11.10 12.89
C PRO A 476 -16.76 -10.18 13.72
N GLY A 477 -16.13 -9.20 14.38
CA GLY A 477 -16.73 -8.28 15.32
C GLY A 477 -16.69 -8.75 16.79
N ASP A 478 -16.21 -9.97 17.04
CA ASP A 478 -16.01 -10.53 18.39
C ASP A 478 -14.60 -11.12 18.56
N GLN A 479 -13.82 -10.48 19.42
CA GLN A 479 -12.41 -10.78 19.70
C GLN A 479 -11.55 -10.78 18.42
N ASP A 480 -11.74 -9.77 17.57
CA ASP A 480 -10.95 -9.57 16.35
C ASP A 480 -9.50 -9.21 16.71
N VAL A 481 -8.56 -9.90 16.09
CA VAL A 481 -7.11 -9.78 16.36
C VAL A 481 -6.36 -9.21 15.17
N TRP A 482 -6.70 -9.62 13.96
CA TRP A 482 -6.03 -9.14 12.75
C TRP A 482 -7.08 -8.64 11.77
N MET A 483 -7.08 -7.34 11.50
CA MET A 483 -8.02 -6.67 10.61
C MET A 483 -7.27 -5.83 9.60
N THR A 484 -7.69 -5.85 8.34
CA THR A 484 -7.11 -5.01 7.31
C THR A 484 -8.12 -4.69 6.20
N GLY A 485 -8.05 -3.47 5.66
CA GLY A 485 -8.97 -3.01 4.62
C GLY A 485 -8.55 -1.67 4.04
N PHE A 486 -9.24 -1.23 3.00
CA PHE A 486 -9.06 0.12 2.45
C PHE A 486 -9.69 1.17 3.37
N LEU A 487 -9.11 2.36 3.38
CA LEU A 487 -9.65 3.52 4.08
C LEU A 487 -11.15 3.70 3.76
N ASP A 488 -11.96 3.87 4.81
CA ASP A 488 -13.42 4.07 4.75
C ASP A 488 -14.19 2.96 4.01
N GLY A 489 -13.58 1.78 3.85
CA GLY A 489 -14.16 0.70 3.07
C GLY A 489 -14.33 1.02 1.60
N ASP A 490 -13.45 1.86 1.02
CA ASP A 490 -13.43 2.19 -0.42
C ASP A 490 -13.60 0.93 -1.27
N CYS A 491 -12.91 -0.15 -0.86
CA CYS A 491 -12.90 -1.44 -1.56
C CYS A 491 -12.79 -2.68 -0.66
N ASP A 492 -13.11 -3.84 -1.23
CA ASP A 492 -12.96 -5.15 -0.61
C ASP A 492 -11.58 -5.75 -0.92
N ILE A 493 -10.83 -6.11 0.13
CA ILE A 493 -9.49 -6.70 0.05
C ILE A 493 -9.43 -8.12 -0.54
N ILE A 494 -10.53 -8.87 -0.54
CA ILE A 494 -10.61 -10.25 -1.04
C ILE A 494 -10.92 -10.26 -2.54
N GLY A 495 -11.86 -9.40 -2.94
CA GLY A 495 -12.44 -9.35 -4.29
C GLY A 495 -11.94 -8.22 -5.18
N TYR A 496 -11.11 -7.32 -4.65
CA TYR A 496 -10.49 -6.27 -5.45
C TYR A 496 -9.48 -6.86 -6.44
N ASP A 497 -9.74 -6.57 -7.70
CA ASP A 497 -8.75 -6.72 -8.75
C ASP A 497 -7.73 -5.60 -8.58
N GLU A 498 -6.49 -5.92 -8.21
CA GLU A 498 -5.41 -4.94 -8.01
C GLU A 498 -5.12 -4.11 -9.29
N PHE A 499 -5.75 -4.45 -10.43
CA PHE A 499 -5.74 -3.67 -11.69
C PHE A 499 -7.10 -3.22 -12.18
N ALA A 500 -8.10 -3.18 -11.31
CA ALA A 500 -9.29 -2.40 -11.61
C ALA A 500 -8.85 -1.01 -12.12
N GLU A 501 -9.53 -0.50 -13.16
CA GLU A 501 -9.13 0.72 -13.87
C GLU A 501 -8.81 1.85 -12.88
N PRO A 502 -7.81 2.71 -13.15
CA PRO A 502 -7.44 3.83 -12.28
C PRO A 502 -8.69 4.59 -11.79
N GLY A 503 -8.95 4.53 -10.48
CA GLY A 503 -10.13 5.13 -9.85
C GLY A 503 -11.18 4.17 -9.31
N GLU A 504 -11.01 2.85 -9.41
CA GLU A 504 -11.91 1.90 -8.72
C GLU A 504 -11.52 1.64 -7.26
N CYS A 505 -10.22 1.66 -6.90
CA CYS A 505 -9.71 1.71 -5.51
C CYS A 505 -8.41 2.50 -5.47
N ALA A 506 -8.46 3.72 -4.98
CA ALA A 506 -7.32 4.64 -5.04
C ALA A 506 -6.77 5.00 -3.65
N LEU A 507 -7.49 4.62 -2.60
CA LEU A 507 -7.09 4.91 -1.22
C LEU A 507 -6.10 3.87 -0.71
N GLY A 508 -5.40 4.26 0.34
CA GLY A 508 -4.48 3.43 1.08
C GLY A 508 -5.19 2.42 1.96
N LYS A 509 -4.41 1.46 2.43
CA LYS A 509 -4.87 0.36 3.27
C LYS A 509 -4.52 0.60 4.72
N VAL A 510 -5.30 0.02 5.62
CA VAL A 510 -5.12 0.10 7.06
C VAL A 510 -5.10 -1.31 7.61
N SER A 511 -4.13 -1.61 8.46
CA SER A 511 -4.03 -2.88 9.16
C SER A 511 -3.91 -2.69 10.66
N TYR A 512 -4.70 -3.43 11.42
CA TYR A 512 -4.76 -3.40 12.86
C TYR A 512 -4.49 -4.76 13.46
N LEU A 513 -3.56 -4.80 14.42
CA LEU A 513 -3.18 -6.01 15.13
C LEU A 513 -3.45 -5.85 16.64
N GLY A 514 -4.32 -6.68 17.19
CA GLY A 514 -4.50 -6.85 18.63
C GLY A 514 -3.29 -7.53 19.26
N GLY A 515 -2.97 -7.17 20.49
CA GLY A 515 -1.75 -7.59 21.18
C GLY A 515 -0.89 -6.40 21.58
N HIS A 516 0.33 -6.65 22.05
CA HIS A 516 1.25 -5.59 22.49
C HIS A 516 2.64 -5.73 21.89
N SER A 517 3.24 -6.92 22.00
CA SER A 517 4.57 -7.20 21.46
C SER A 517 4.68 -8.69 21.15
N TYR A 518 4.52 -9.00 19.88
CA TYR A 518 4.74 -10.34 19.37
C TYR A 518 6.22 -10.73 19.43
N SER A 519 6.48 -12.02 19.49
CA SER A 519 7.84 -12.54 19.64
C SER A 519 8.62 -12.36 18.33
N THR A 520 9.93 -12.12 18.43
CA THR A 520 10.87 -12.24 17.30
C THR A 520 11.70 -13.51 17.37
N GLY A 521 11.46 -14.37 18.37
CA GLY A 521 12.21 -15.60 18.59
C GLY A 521 11.93 -16.63 17.50
N THR A 522 13.00 -17.25 17.00
CA THR A 522 12.98 -18.38 16.08
C THR A 522 13.67 -19.60 16.75
N PRO A 523 13.39 -20.86 16.33
CA PRO A 523 12.46 -21.27 15.27
C PRO A 523 11.00 -20.91 15.55
N ILE A 524 10.24 -20.55 14.52
CA ILE A 524 8.82 -20.16 14.64
C ILE A 524 7.96 -21.32 15.14
N SER A 525 8.28 -22.56 14.76
CA SER A 525 7.61 -23.77 15.25
C SER A 525 7.69 -23.94 16.77
N GLY A 526 8.69 -23.33 17.42
CA GLY A 526 8.84 -23.27 18.88
C GLY A 526 8.34 -21.97 19.51
N SER A 527 7.92 -21.00 18.69
CA SER A 527 7.64 -19.61 19.07
C SER A 527 6.40 -19.09 18.33
N TRP A 528 5.24 -19.68 18.64
CA TRP A 528 4.00 -19.46 17.86
C TRP A 528 3.48 -18.02 17.85
N SER A 529 3.88 -17.18 18.82
CA SER A 529 3.56 -15.75 18.77
C SER A 529 4.41 -15.00 17.75
N THR A 530 5.51 -15.57 17.23
CA THR A 530 6.29 -14.95 16.14
C THR A 530 5.49 -14.79 14.85
N GLN A 531 4.39 -15.53 14.69
CA GLN A 531 3.46 -15.32 13.57
C GLN A 531 2.83 -13.92 13.58
N GLY A 532 2.61 -13.28 14.73
CA GLY A 532 2.12 -11.89 14.73
C GLY A 532 3.15 -10.91 14.15
N THR A 533 4.44 -11.12 14.43
CA THR A 533 5.54 -10.40 13.77
C THR A 533 5.54 -10.65 12.26
N ARG A 534 5.20 -11.87 11.83
CA ARG A 534 5.05 -12.20 10.42
C ARG A 534 3.89 -11.44 9.77
N LEU A 535 2.73 -11.31 10.43
CA LEU A 535 1.61 -10.52 9.93
C LEU A 535 1.98 -9.04 9.76
N PHE A 536 2.72 -8.49 10.73
CA PHE A 536 3.30 -7.16 10.61
C PHE A 536 4.22 -7.05 9.37
N LEU A 537 5.13 -8.00 9.15
CA LEU A 537 6.05 -7.97 8.00
C LEU A 537 5.33 -8.21 6.67
N ASN A 538 4.29 -9.06 6.62
CA ASN A 538 3.44 -9.24 5.44
C ASN A 538 2.90 -7.89 4.96
N SER A 539 2.48 -7.05 5.92
CA SER A 539 1.85 -5.76 5.61
C SER A 539 2.78 -4.78 4.88
N LEU A 540 4.10 -4.87 5.10
CA LEU A 540 5.10 -4.04 4.41
C LEU A 540 5.16 -4.32 2.91
N PHE A 541 5.01 -5.58 2.53
CA PHE A 541 5.11 -6.05 1.14
C PHE A 541 3.73 -6.17 0.46
N GLU A 542 2.69 -5.84 1.21
CA GLU A 542 1.36 -5.66 0.66
C GLU A 542 1.12 -4.20 0.25
N ALA A 543 1.70 -3.21 0.91
CA ALA A 543 1.46 -1.82 0.52
C ALA A 543 1.67 -1.58 -1.00
N ASP A 544 0.69 -0.99 -1.70
CA ASP A 544 0.64 -0.94 -3.17
C ASP A 544 1.79 -0.13 -3.81
N CYS A 545 2.56 0.58 -2.99
CA CYS A 545 3.81 1.17 -3.42
C CYS A 545 4.83 0.15 -3.98
N VAL A 546 4.81 -1.11 -3.48
CA VAL A 546 5.87 -2.09 -3.80
C VAL A 546 5.69 -2.70 -5.20
N THR A 547 4.51 -2.57 -5.79
CA THR A 547 4.20 -3.06 -7.14
C THR A 547 4.51 -2.01 -8.21
N GLY A 548 5.19 -0.91 -7.83
CA GLY A 548 5.53 0.21 -8.69
C GLY A 548 4.31 1.08 -9.05
N GLY A 549 3.20 0.91 -8.34
CA GLY A 549 2.05 1.81 -8.38
C GLY A 549 2.35 3.20 -7.80
N LEU A 550 3.50 3.38 -7.15
CA LEU A 550 3.93 4.65 -6.53
C LEU A 550 5.41 4.97 -6.75
N ALA A 551 5.83 5.12 -8.01
CA ALA A 551 6.59 6.34 -8.26
C ALA A 551 5.58 7.50 -8.26
N MET A 552 5.32 8.10 -7.09
CA MET A 552 5.14 9.56 -6.98
C MET A 552 4.32 10.24 -8.09
N GLY A 553 3.01 9.96 -8.12
CA GLY A 553 2.08 10.47 -9.14
C GLY A 553 1.64 9.40 -10.13
N PRO A 554 0.60 9.66 -10.95
CA PRO A 554 0.22 8.72 -11.99
C PRO A 554 1.41 8.45 -12.91
N ARG A 555 1.54 7.20 -13.38
CA ARG A 555 2.66 6.71 -14.20
C ARG A 555 3.07 7.76 -15.25
N ASP A 556 4.34 8.17 -15.26
CA ASP A 556 4.95 9.03 -16.28
C ASP A 556 6.08 8.21 -16.89
N ARG A 557 5.80 7.58 -18.03
CA ARG A 557 6.66 6.54 -18.59
C ARG A 557 7.89 7.08 -19.30
N ASP A 558 7.85 8.31 -19.80
CA ASP A 558 8.98 8.91 -20.52
C ASP A 558 9.75 9.96 -19.70
N GLY A 559 9.22 10.35 -18.54
CA GLY A 559 9.89 11.17 -17.55
C GLY A 559 9.87 12.66 -17.88
N ASP A 560 8.91 13.11 -18.68
CA ASP A 560 8.71 14.53 -18.94
C ASP A 560 7.85 15.23 -17.87
N GLY A 561 7.21 14.53 -16.96
CA GLY A 561 6.43 15.11 -15.88
C GLY A 561 4.96 15.35 -16.23
N ALA A 562 4.50 14.95 -17.41
CA ALA A 562 3.08 14.72 -17.70
C ALA A 562 2.74 13.25 -17.42
N HIS A 563 1.60 13.00 -16.77
CA HIS A 563 1.24 11.64 -16.40
C HIS A 563 0.49 10.91 -17.54
N ASP A 564 0.73 9.61 -17.74
CA ASP A 564 0.21 8.75 -18.81
C ASP A 564 -1.32 8.87 -19.04
N GLY A 565 -2.08 9.20 -17.99
CA GLY A 565 -3.55 9.34 -18.06
C GLY A 565 -4.04 10.66 -18.66
N VAL A 566 -3.20 11.69 -18.70
CA VAL A 566 -3.47 13.02 -19.29
C VAL A 566 -2.52 13.37 -20.42
N ASP A 567 -1.44 12.62 -20.56
CA ASP A 567 -0.44 12.72 -21.60
C ASP A 567 -0.92 12.04 -22.90
N ALA A 568 -0.96 12.81 -23.98
CA ALA A 568 -1.32 12.31 -25.31
C ALA A 568 -0.20 11.48 -25.99
N PHE A 569 1.02 11.54 -25.47
CA PHE A 569 2.22 10.88 -25.99
C PHE A 569 3.10 10.28 -24.87
N PRO A 570 2.59 9.27 -24.11
CA PRO A 570 3.21 8.67 -22.92
C PRO A 570 4.45 7.80 -23.18
N ASP A 571 5.19 8.05 -24.25
CA ASP A 571 6.45 7.37 -24.60
C ASP A 571 7.44 8.34 -25.28
N ASP A 572 7.12 9.64 -25.41
CA ASP A 572 7.89 10.68 -26.08
C ASP A 572 8.06 11.89 -25.16
N PRO A 573 9.21 12.04 -24.46
CA PRO A 573 9.38 13.02 -23.39
C PRO A 573 9.46 14.47 -23.88
N THR A 574 9.19 14.71 -25.16
CA THR A 574 9.17 16.03 -25.78
C THR A 574 7.78 16.49 -26.18
N ARG A 575 6.75 15.69 -25.85
CA ARG A 575 5.38 15.88 -26.31
C ARG A 575 4.42 15.38 -25.25
N CYS A 576 3.48 16.21 -24.80
CA CYS A 576 2.49 15.75 -23.84
C CYS A 576 1.11 16.42 -23.91
N GLY A 577 0.95 17.49 -24.69
CA GLY A 577 -0.34 18.17 -24.84
C GLY A 577 -0.21 19.68 -24.97
N ASP A 578 -1.33 20.39 -24.95
CA ASP A 578 -1.43 21.86 -24.99
C ASP A 578 -2.54 22.26 -24.01
N SER A 579 -2.22 22.12 -22.72
CA SER A 579 -3.20 22.17 -21.62
C SER A 579 -3.75 23.58 -21.39
N ASP A 580 -2.93 24.59 -21.61
CA ASP A 580 -3.32 26.00 -21.50
C ASP A 580 -3.86 26.59 -22.81
N MET A 581 -3.81 25.81 -23.89
CA MET A 581 -4.30 26.12 -25.24
C MET A 581 -3.59 27.32 -25.89
N ASP A 582 -2.31 27.54 -25.57
CA ASP A 582 -1.50 28.58 -26.18
C ASP A 582 -0.93 28.19 -27.56
N GLY A 583 -1.00 26.90 -27.90
CA GLY A 583 -0.59 26.32 -29.18
C GLY A 583 0.86 25.85 -29.23
N CYS A 584 1.59 25.89 -28.11
CA CYS A 584 2.81 25.15 -27.86
C CYS A 584 2.48 23.77 -27.25
N ASP A 585 3.49 22.90 -27.16
CA ASP A 585 3.34 21.60 -26.54
C ASP A 585 3.96 21.68 -25.15
N ASP A 586 3.20 21.40 -24.08
CA ASP A 586 3.59 21.65 -22.67
C ASP A 586 4.93 20.98 -22.30
N CYS A 587 5.38 19.97 -23.07
CA CYS A 587 6.63 19.22 -22.86
C CYS A 587 7.70 19.47 -23.92
N ALA A 588 7.57 20.50 -24.76
CA ALA A 588 8.50 20.82 -25.85
C ALA A 588 9.97 20.98 -25.41
N ARG A 589 10.22 21.16 -24.11
CA ARG A 589 11.56 21.32 -23.51
C ARG A 589 12.09 20.07 -22.80
N GLY A 590 11.41 18.93 -22.90
CA GLY A 590 11.79 17.73 -22.16
C GLY A 590 11.19 17.65 -20.76
N ARG A 591 10.27 18.57 -20.43
CA ARG A 591 9.57 18.64 -19.14
C ARG A 591 8.23 19.37 -19.27
N PHE A 592 7.19 18.85 -18.63
CA PHE A 592 5.86 19.43 -18.48
C PHE A 592 5.95 20.76 -17.74
N ASP A 593 5.70 21.83 -18.49
CA ASP A 593 5.58 23.19 -17.98
C ASP A 593 4.54 23.94 -18.85
N PRO A 594 3.24 23.82 -18.54
CA PRO A 594 2.17 24.48 -19.28
C PRO A 594 2.24 26.01 -19.30
N ALA A 595 3.20 26.62 -18.61
CA ALA A 595 3.38 28.07 -18.57
C ALA A 595 4.70 28.53 -19.21
N ASN A 596 5.67 27.64 -19.47
CA ASN A 596 6.97 27.98 -20.07
C ASN A 596 7.47 26.90 -21.04
N ASP A 597 6.62 26.49 -21.95
CA ASP A 597 6.93 25.53 -23.02
C ASP A 597 7.34 26.21 -24.34
N CYS A 598 7.01 27.50 -24.53
CA CYS A 598 7.48 28.31 -25.66
C CYS A 598 8.85 29.01 -25.41
N GLU A 599 9.67 29.13 -26.45
CA GLU A 599 10.78 30.10 -26.48
C GLU A 599 10.24 31.54 -26.37
N PRO A 600 10.86 32.44 -25.59
CA PRO A 600 10.51 33.85 -25.62
C PRO A 600 10.70 34.35 -27.06
N ILE A 601 9.60 34.70 -27.73
CA ILE A 601 9.70 35.50 -28.94
C ILE A 601 10.42 36.78 -28.50
N ASP A 602 11.62 36.99 -29.03
CA ASP A 602 12.33 38.25 -28.95
C ASP A 602 11.39 39.36 -29.44
N THR A 603 10.68 39.97 -28.50
CA THR A 603 9.94 41.21 -28.73
C THR A 603 10.97 42.32 -28.74
N GLY A 604 11.82 42.29 -29.76
CA GLY A 604 12.79 43.30 -30.06
C GLY A 604 12.05 44.64 -30.20
N ALA A 605 12.13 45.44 -29.15
CA ALA A 605 11.65 46.80 -29.14
C ALA A 605 12.40 47.61 -30.21
N GLY A 606 11.71 48.00 -31.28
CA GLY A 606 12.19 48.91 -32.30
C GLY A 606 11.07 49.87 -32.71
N GLY A 607 11.25 51.15 -32.39
CA GLY A 607 10.21 52.18 -32.43
C GLY A 607 9.65 52.57 -33.81
N LEU A 608 8.59 53.37 -33.70
CA LEU A 608 7.99 54.29 -34.67
C LEU A 608 8.73 54.44 -36.01
N ASP A 609 8.06 54.12 -37.13
CA ASP A 609 7.82 55.15 -38.14
C ASP A 609 6.66 54.83 -39.10
N ALA A 610 5.98 55.90 -39.50
CA ALA A 610 4.85 55.91 -40.40
C ALA A 610 5.30 55.91 -41.87
N GLY A 611 4.65 55.09 -42.69
CA GLY A 611 4.43 55.33 -44.13
C GLY A 611 5.62 55.16 -45.08
N SER A 612 5.55 54.16 -45.96
CA SER A 612 5.60 54.40 -47.41
C SER A 612 5.34 53.11 -48.20
N THR A 613 4.69 53.32 -49.33
CA THR A 613 4.42 52.38 -50.42
C THR A 613 5.69 51.93 -51.15
N SER A 614 5.62 50.73 -51.76
CA SER A 614 6.12 50.38 -53.11
C SER A 614 7.14 49.23 -53.20
N THR A 615 6.67 48.15 -53.83
CA THR A 615 7.26 47.34 -54.94
C THR A 615 8.65 46.67 -54.86
N ASP A 616 8.64 45.45 -55.45
CA ASP A 616 9.74 44.66 -56.03
C ASP A 616 10.65 43.93 -55.02
N GLY A 617 11.05 42.67 -55.18
CA GLY A 617 10.99 41.74 -56.29
C GLY A 617 12.20 40.81 -56.19
N GLY A 618 11.96 39.50 -55.96
CA GLY A 618 12.86 38.37 -56.28
C GLY A 618 14.25 38.28 -55.62
N THR A 619 14.51 37.20 -54.86
CA THR A 619 15.27 36.00 -55.28
C THR A 619 15.58 35.12 -54.06
N ARG A 620 15.41 33.80 -54.23
CA ARG A 620 15.75 32.76 -53.25
C ARG A 620 17.23 32.41 -53.39
N ASP A 621 17.93 32.25 -52.26
CA ASP A 621 19.04 31.30 -52.13
C ASP A 621 18.93 30.60 -50.76
N PRO A 622 19.15 29.27 -50.66
CA PRO A 622 18.80 28.44 -49.51
C PRO A 622 20.00 28.19 -48.59
N GLY A 623 19.77 28.15 -47.28
CA GLY A 623 20.77 27.62 -46.35
C GLY A 623 20.67 28.18 -44.94
N SER A 624 19.73 27.66 -44.15
CA SER A 624 19.88 27.47 -42.70
C SER A 624 18.64 26.72 -42.22
N GLU A 625 18.79 25.40 -42.06
CA GLU A 625 17.84 24.57 -41.34
C GLU A 625 17.93 24.92 -39.85
N THR A 626 16.93 25.64 -39.35
CA THR A 626 16.50 25.58 -37.96
C THR A 626 15.00 25.33 -38.01
N GLY A 627 14.60 24.12 -37.64
CA GLY A 627 13.19 23.74 -37.50
C GLY A 627 12.57 24.53 -36.36
N GLY A 628 11.88 25.62 -36.70
CA GLY A 628 10.94 26.27 -35.80
C GLY A 628 9.56 25.65 -36.01
N CYS A 629 8.94 25.21 -34.93
CA CYS A 629 7.54 24.80 -34.89
C CYS A 629 6.67 25.90 -35.52
N GLY A 630 6.08 25.60 -36.68
CA GLY A 630 5.23 26.53 -37.40
C GLY A 630 3.81 26.44 -36.86
N CYS A 631 3.39 27.46 -36.09
CA CYS A 631 1.99 27.66 -35.70
C CYS A 631 1.08 27.62 -36.94
N ARG A 632 0.21 26.62 -37.05
CA ARG A 632 -0.87 26.60 -38.04
C ARG A 632 -2.08 27.34 -37.49
N ALA A 633 -2.15 28.64 -37.77
CA ALA A 633 -3.37 29.41 -37.63
C ALA A 633 -4.46 28.85 -38.57
N SER A 634 -5.57 28.40 -37.98
CA SER A 634 -6.79 28.02 -38.67
C SER A 634 -7.47 29.27 -39.26
N GLY A 635 -7.55 29.33 -40.58
CA GLY A 635 -8.24 30.40 -41.30
C GLY A 635 -9.75 30.29 -41.17
N ALA A 636 -10.39 31.32 -40.62
CA ALA A 636 -11.83 31.50 -40.56
C ALA A 636 -12.45 31.76 -41.95
N SER A 637 -13.64 31.20 -42.23
CA SER A 637 -14.55 31.72 -43.25
C SER A 637 -16.02 31.73 -42.82
N SER A 638 -16.47 32.93 -42.44
CA SER A 638 -17.74 33.62 -42.76
C SER A 638 -19.10 32.92 -42.72
N ARG A 639 -19.99 33.50 -41.90
CA ARG A 639 -21.46 33.36 -41.80
C ARG A 639 -22.23 33.76 -43.08
N ALA A 640 -23.41 33.14 -43.34
CA ALA A 640 -24.75 33.79 -43.44
C ALA A 640 -25.89 32.82 -43.94
N PRO A 641 -27.19 33.11 -43.70
CA PRO A 641 -28.31 32.13 -43.62
C PRO A 641 -29.41 32.25 -44.71
N LEU A 642 -30.35 31.27 -44.81
CA LEU A 642 -31.84 31.40 -44.99
C LEU A 642 -32.56 30.19 -45.69
N ALA A 643 -33.65 29.73 -45.03
CA ALA A 643 -35.00 29.35 -45.50
C ALA A 643 -35.34 28.15 -46.44
N ALA A 644 -36.08 27.19 -45.86
CA ALA A 644 -37.41 26.61 -46.22
C ALA A 644 -37.71 25.95 -47.60
N LEU A 645 -38.24 24.71 -47.60
CA LEU A 645 -39.60 24.35 -48.09
C LEU A 645 -40.04 22.90 -47.75
N LEU A 646 -41.37 22.71 -47.71
CA LEU A 646 -42.21 21.57 -47.26
C LEU A 646 -42.55 20.51 -48.34
N LEU A 647 -43.22 19.43 -47.87
CA LEU A 647 -44.09 18.39 -48.52
C LEU A 647 -43.42 17.02 -48.80
N GLY A 648 -43.97 15.84 -48.48
CA GLY A 648 -45.26 15.40 -47.93
C GLY A 648 -45.55 13.93 -48.37
N LEU A 649 -46.42 13.22 -47.62
CA LEU A 649 -46.96 11.83 -47.79
C LEU A 649 -46.06 10.67 -47.30
N GLY A 650 -46.49 9.68 -46.52
CA GLY A 650 -47.81 9.32 -46.00
C GLY A 650 -48.02 7.79 -46.02
N LEU A 651 -48.39 7.23 -44.85
CA LEU A 651 -49.30 6.09 -44.62
C LEU A 651 -48.79 4.65 -44.31
N PHE A 652 -49.15 4.22 -43.08
CA PHE A 652 -49.56 2.88 -42.57
C PHE A 652 -48.49 1.76 -42.51
N TYR A 653 -48.33 0.97 -41.42
CA TYR A 653 -49.35 0.18 -40.72
C TYR A 653 -48.86 -0.41 -39.37
N ARG A 654 -49.56 -0.05 -38.27
CA ARG A 654 -50.12 -0.88 -37.18
C ARG A 654 -49.26 -1.75 -36.22
N ARG A 655 -49.35 -1.37 -34.92
CA ARG A 655 -49.20 -2.12 -33.65
C ARG A 655 -49.66 -3.59 -33.66
N ARG A 656 -49.02 -4.41 -32.82
CA ARG A 656 -49.67 -5.27 -31.79
C ARG A 656 -48.69 -5.68 -30.65
N ARG A 657 -49.08 -5.36 -29.41
CA ARG A 657 -48.67 -6.03 -28.16
C ARG A 657 -49.54 -7.29 -27.98
N THR A 658 -48.98 -8.36 -27.43
CA THR A 658 -49.63 -9.28 -26.46
C THR A 658 -48.58 -10.16 -25.78
N SER A 659 -48.60 -10.19 -24.44
CA SER A 659 -47.83 -11.08 -23.56
C SER A 659 -48.48 -12.49 -23.43
N PRO A 660 -48.05 -13.39 -22.52
CA PRO A 660 -47.59 -14.76 -22.79
C PRO A 660 -48.64 -15.85 -22.45
N PRO A 661 -48.23 -17.14 -22.42
CA PRO A 661 -48.62 -17.96 -21.27
C PRO A 661 -47.52 -18.87 -20.71
N SER A 662 -47.72 -19.18 -19.44
CA SER A 662 -47.09 -20.17 -18.55
C SER A 662 -47.26 -21.63 -18.98
N ALA A 663 -46.25 -22.43 -18.63
CA ALA A 663 -46.36 -23.79 -18.09
C ALA A 663 -45.24 -23.99 -17.08
#